data_AF-A0A109RV23-F1
#
_entry.id   AF-A0A109RV23-F1
#
_cell.length_a   1.000
_cell.length_b   1.000
_cell.length_c   1.000
_cell.angle_alpha   90.00
_cell.angle_beta   90.00
_cell.angle_gamma   90.00
#
_symmetry.space_group_name_H-M   'P 1'
#
loop_
_entity.id
_entity.type
_entity.pdbx_description
1 polymer ?
#
loop_
_entity_poly.entity_id
_entity_poly.type
_entity_poly.pdbx_seq_one_letter_code
_entity_poly.pdbx_strand_id
1 'polypeptide(L)'
;MKNQQKGMATVLILIFVGMALGATVLGSNFYVKSMQEQQNTSLAATQAQMRAWQGLDIAQSVFQRMTAAQLQTLATVVASAPQNMTLNGVNDITLQLTGATAAAGANPAQFTLVVTGMAGTGTSLASSSRLSANIAVTPATLPSRPSRGVVMFNSDLKLGGAIKLFEGDIHNMEIRVNGNVETGGNSITGVGIIRSTGNITITSGSSFGLLHANGNITLTGSTSSKALLSRGNLLLDNNGIINHAAANGNIEIDNSTEVLDLLAGGALNITNGGAKLETGYQTAYSFNPIVDHFEITTLPQFDVTAGYTGATGKPKFDKVKLGVSKPGDWFNTRMISVVPDLIVNVPVVTLTPDDSFDAYAYKELANYAFYTDSDGRMKVKVKRITGVAEGDYFIGSYANNKKDYLCTAVSGAVSAPQCTSPAVASSKTICEGFSSSNSCFSYDGAKKLWTINGKGIAPGVAWFEGHLAVQNGTYYNSFIATLDLKTTASATIYAPNYAGYSGKSGSTIYSPLGYCNQTSYGLIPSQFCASATEWNSDIDGGIGNFATMAGSTLNNTYQGGDISFANSSDIYGSVWAGNLYGNTGDTKIHGYITALALGSKTSNTIQNSTNIILTNLPASFKADQTLSTPGGGGTGNAALTVVRWVRYL
;
A
#
# COMPACT_ATOMS: atom_id res chain seq x y z
N MET A 1 -85.59 63.70 22.31
CA MET A 1 -84.44 63.14 23.06
C MET A 1 -84.16 61.70 22.60
N LYS A 2 -83.47 61.49 21.48
CA LYS A 2 -82.99 60.17 21.01
C LYS A 2 -81.77 60.44 20.14
N ASN A 3 -80.55 60.11 20.61
CA ASN A 3 -79.33 59.81 19.81
C ASN A 3 -77.98 59.87 20.58
N GLN A 4 -77.94 59.85 21.93
CA GLN A 4 -76.66 59.83 22.67
C GLN A 4 -76.10 58.43 23.03
N GLN A 5 -76.86 57.34 22.84
CA GLN A 5 -76.41 55.99 23.26
C GLN A 5 -75.67 55.16 22.20
N LYS A 6 -75.58 55.61 20.94
CA LYS A 6 -74.86 54.87 19.88
C LYS A 6 -73.35 55.16 19.83
N GLY A 7 -72.89 56.27 20.42
CA GLY A 7 -71.47 56.65 20.44
C GLY A 7 -70.62 55.81 21.41
N MET A 8 -71.07 55.68 22.66
CA MET A 8 -70.36 54.92 23.71
C MET A 8 -70.17 53.44 23.36
N ALA A 9 -71.20 52.78 22.81
CA ALA A 9 -71.11 51.36 22.43
C ALA A 9 -70.11 51.13 21.28
N THR A 10 -70.06 52.04 20.30
CA THR A 10 -69.12 51.95 19.18
C THR A 10 -67.67 52.15 19.64
N VAL A 11 -67.44 53.10 20.56
CA VAL A 11 -66.11 53.31 21.17
C VAL A 11 -65.68 52.10 22.01
N LEU A 12 -66.59 51.52 22.80
CA LEU A 12 -66.31 50.31 23.58
C LEU A 12 -66.00 49.09 22.71
N ILE A 13 -66.74 48.89 21.62
CA ILE A 13 -66.48 47.82 20.65
C ILE A 13 -65.11 48.02 19.99
N LEU A 14 -64.76 49.25 19.60
CA LEU A 14 -63.45 49.55 19.03
C LEU A 14 -62.30 49.30 20.02
N ILE A 15 -62.50 49.62 21.31
CA ILE A 15 -61.52 49.32 22.37
C ILE A 15 -61.39 47.80 22.58
N PHE A 16 -62.49 47.05 22.61
CA PHE A 16 -62.44 45.59 22.76
C PHE A 16 -61.81 44.90 21.56
N VAL A 17 -62.08 45.36 20.34
CA VAL A 17 -61.42 44.87 19.13
C VAL A 17 -59.93 45.23 19.15
N GLY A 18 -59.56 46.44 19.58
CA GLY A 18 -58.17 46.85 19.77
C GLY A 18 -57.42 46.01 20.81
N MET A 19 -58.07 45.68 21.95
CA MET A 19 -57.51 44.80 22.97
C MET A 19 -57.40 43.34 22.48
N ALA A 20 -58.38 42.84 21.73
CA ALA A 20 -58.34 41.50 21.15
C ALA A 20 -57.22 41.37 20.11
N LEU A 21 -57.04 42.37 19.25
CA LEU A 21 -55.92 42.43 18.30
C LEU A 21 -54.56 42.60 19.01
N GLY A 22 -54.51 43.39 20.08
CA GLY A 22 -53.30 43.51 20.91
C GLY A 22 -52.91 42.17 21.55
N ALA A 23 -53.89 41.43 22.08
CA ALA A 23 -53.69 40.11 22.68
C ALA A 23 -53.22 39.06 21.65
N THR A 24 -53.76 39.07 20.43
CA THR A 24 -53.31 38.14 19.37
C THR A 24 -51.90 38.46 18.87
N VAL A 25 -51.54 39.74 18.74
CA VAL A 25 -50.18 40.15 18.35
C VAL A 25 -49.17 39.81 19.45
N LEU A 26 -49.48 40.07 20.72
CA LEU A 26 -48.62 39.69 21.85
C LEU A 26 -48.48 38.17 21.97
N GLY A 27 -49.58 37.42 21.77
CA GLY A 27 -49.55 35.95 21.73
C GLY A 27 -48.69 35.41 20.58
N SER A 28 -48.78 36.02 19.40
CA SER A 28 -47.95 35.66 18.25
C SER A 28 -46.46 35.98 18.48
N ASN A 29 -46.15 37.12 19.09
CA ASN A 29 -44.78 37.47 19.45
C ASN A 29 -44.21 36.52 20.52
N PHE A 30 -45.01 36.14 21.51
CA PHE A 30 -44.60 35.15 22.51
C PHE A 30 -44.35 33.78 21.89
N TYR A 31 -45.20 33.37 20.95
CA TYR A 31 -45.04 32.13 20.18
C TYR A 31 -43.77 32.12 19.33
N VAL A 32 -43.49 33.21 18.60
CA VAL A 32 -42.26 33.35 17.80
C VAL A 32 -41.02 33.34 18.69
N LYS A 33 -41.04 34.05 19.82
CA LYS A 33 -39.93 34.04 20.78
C LYS A 33 -39.69 32.63 21.35
N SER A 34 -40.76 31.91 21.69
CA SER A 34 -40.68 30.53 22.16
C SER A 34 -40.10 29.60 21.09
N MET A 35 -40.49 29.74 19.82
CA MET A 35 -39.89 28.98 18.71
C MET A 35 -38.41 29.29 18.51
N GLN A 36 -38.02 30.56 18.61
CA GLN A 36 -36.62 30.97 18.49
C GLN A 36 -35.78 30.39 19.64
N GLU A 37 -36.31 30.37 20.87
CA GLU A 37 -35.65 29.75 22.03
C GLU A 37 -35.52 28.22 21.84
N GLN A 38 -36.54 27.55 21.30
CA GLN A 38 -36.48 26.12 20.97
C GLN A 38 -35.47 25.80 19.85
N GLN A 39 -35.40 26.64 18.82
CA GLN A 39 -34.42 26.48 17.74
C GLN A 39 -32.99 26.70 18.24
N ASN A 40 -32.77 27.74 19.04
CA ASN A 40 -31.46 28.06 19.60
C ASN A 40 -30.96 26.99 20.58
N THR A 41 -31.86 26.42 21.39
CA THR A 41 -31.52 25.30 22.29
C THR A 41 -31.20 24.02 21.53
N SER A 42 -31.93 23.72 20.45
CA SER A 42 -31.63 22.59 19.55
C SER A 42 -30.27 22.76 18.84
N LEU A 43 -29.97 23.98 18.38
CA LEU A 43 -28.67 24.30 17.77
C LEU A 43 -27.53 24.17 18.79
N ALA A 44 -27.70 24.68 20.01
CA ALA A 44 -26.71 24.56 21.08
C ALA A 44 -26.47 23.09 21.46
N ALA A 45 -27.52 22.26 21.51
CA ALA A 45 -27.38 20.82 21.75
C ALA A 45 -26.63 20.10 20.62
N THR A 46 -26.92 20.44 19.36
CA THR A 46 -26.22 19.90 18.19
C THR A 46 -24.73 20.29 18.20
N GLN A 47 -24.43 21.55 18.52
CA GLN A 47 -23.05 22.03 18.64
C GLN A 47 -22.29 21.36 19.79
N ALA A 48 -22.94 21.15 20.94
CA ALA A 48 -22.35 20.43 22.06
C ALA A 48 -22.05 18.96 21.68
N GLN A 49 -22.92 18.31 20.91
CA GLN A 49 -22.67 16.96 20.37
C GLN A 49 -21.50 16.93 19.39
N MET A 50 -21.45 17.85 18.42
CA MET A 50 -20.33 17.94 17.47
C MET A 50 -18.99 18.14 18.19
N ARG A 51 -18.95 19.01 19.21
CA ARG A 51 -17.75 19.26 20.03
C ARG A 51 -17.34 18.03 20.84
N ALA A 52 -18.30 17.24 21.33
CA ALA A 52 -17.99 15.99 22.02
C ALA A 52 -17.35 14.95 21.08
N TRP A 53 -17.81 14.84 19.83
CA TRP A 53 -17.17 13.98 18.82
C TRP A 53 -15.79 14.50 18.40
N GLN A 54 -15.65 15.80 18.21
CA GLN A 54 -14.35 16.42 17.93
C GLN A 54 -13.34 16.14 19.05
N GLY A 55 -13.78 16.19 20.31
CA GLY A 55 -12.91 15.85 21.46
C GLY A 55 -12.47 14.37 21.44
N LEU A 56 -13.31 13.46 20.97
CA LEU A 56 -12.95 12.05 20.78
C LEU A 56 -11.87 11.88 19.70
N ASP A 57 -12.01 12.55 18.56
CA ASP A 57 -11.01 12.51 17.48
C ASP A 57 -9.66 13.09 17.94
N ILE A 58 -9.69 14.19 18.69
CA ILE A 58 -8.48 14.79 19.29
C ILE A 58 -7.82 13.76 20.22
N ALA A 59 -8.58 13.10 21.09
CA ALA A 59 -8.04 12.09 22.00
C ALA A 59 -7.37 10.94 21.25
N GLN A 60 -7.96 10.46 20.15
CA GLN A 60 -7.33 9.45 19.29
C GLN A 60 -6.00 9.94 18.72
N SER A 61 -5.96 11.14 18.15
CA SER A 61 -4.74 11.71 17.57
C SER A 61 -3.61 11.87 18.60
N VAL A 62 -3.95 12.17 19.85
CA VAL A 62 -2.99 12.28 20.95
C VAL A 62 -2.43 10.90 21.30
N PHE A 63 -3.27 9.87 21.44
CA PHE A 63 -2.80 8.51 21.72
C PHE A 63 -1.93 7.94 20.59
N GLN A 64 -2.21 8.28 19.32
CA GLN A 64 -1.38 7.89 18.18
C GLN A 64 0.05 8.48 18.22
N ARG A 65 0.23 9.61 18.91
CA ARG A 65 1.52 10.30 19.03
C ARG A 65 2.32 9.90 20.28
N MET A 66 1.73 9.11 21.18
CA MET A 66 2.38 8.67 22.41
C MET A 66 3.24 7.42 22.19
N THR A 67 4.43 7.40 22.79
CA THR A 67 5.30 6.23 22.84
C THR A 67 4.76 5.13 23.77
N ALA A 68 5.24 3.89 23.61
CA ALA A 68 4.87 2.77 24.48
C ALA A 68 5.11 3.06 25.98
N ALA A 69 6.24 3.73 26.31
CA ALA A 69 6.56 4.11 27.68
C ALA A 69 5.59 5.18 28.23
N GLN A 70 5.19 6.14 27.40
CA GLN A 70 4.21 7.17 27.77
C GLN A 70 2.81 6.58 27.98
N LEU A 71 2.38 5.67 27.11
CA LEU A 71 1.10 4.97 27.24
C LEU A 71 1.08 4.10 28.51
N GLN A 72 2.16 3.39 28.82
CA GLN A 72 2.27 2.59 30.04
C GLN A 72 2.24 3.46 31.30
N THR A 73 2.95 4.58 31.29
CA THR A 73 2.92 5.56 32.39
C THR A 73 1.51 6.10 32.59
N LEU A 74 0.85 6.51 31.50
CA LEU A 74 -0.51 7.02 31.55
C LEU A 74 -1.51 5.99 32.07
N ALA A 75 -1.42 4.74 31.60
CA ALA A 75 -2.28 3.66 32.07
C ALA A 75 -2.11 3.38 33.57
N THR A 76 -0.87 3.43 34.06
CA THR A 76 -0.56 3.27 35.48
C THR A 76 -1.17 4.39 36.33
N VAL A 77 -1.08 5.63 35.86
CA VAL A 77 -1.65 6.80 36.56
C VAL A 77 -3.18 6.74 36.54
N VAL A 78 -3.81 6.46 35.39
CA VAL A 78 -5.27 6.40 35.24
C VAL A 78 -5.89 5.24 36.03
N ALA A 79 -5.18 4.12 36.18
CA ALA A 79 -5.62 3.00 37.02
C ALA A 79 -5.70 3.39 38.52
N SER A 80 -4.93 4.38 38.96
CA SER A 80 -4.94 4.86 40.35
C SER A 80 -5.98 5.94 40.63
N ALA A 81 -6.25 6.83 39.67
CA ALA A 81 -7.29 7.86 39.77
C ALA A 81 -7.63 8.46 38.39
N PRO A 82 -8.88 8.92 38.16
CA PRO A 82 -9.25 9.61 36.92
C PRO A 82 -8.37 10.82 36.63
N GLN A 83 -7.96 10.98 35.37
CA GLN A 83 -7.06 12.07 34.95
C GLN A 83 -7.78 13.04 34.02
N ASN A 84 -7.73 14.34 34.34
CA ASN A 84 -8.23 15.40 33.46
C ASN A 84 -7.13 15.78 32.46
N MET A 85 -7.47 15.84 31.17
CA MET A 85 -6.58 16.32 30.13
C MET A 85 -6.99 17.73 29.70
N THR A 86 -6.06 18.68 29.84
CA THR A 86 -6.25 20.05 29.36
C THR A 86 -5.80 20.14 27.91
N LEU A 87 -6.70 20.58 27.03
CA LEU A 87 -6.40 20.84 25.63
C LEU A 87 -6.00 22.30 25.44
N ASN A 88 -4.78 22.54 24.94
CA ASN A 88 -4.34 23.89 24.60
C ASN A 88 -4.82 24.27 23.20
N GLY A 89 -5.45 25.46 23.08
CA GLY A 89 -5.94 25.97 21.79
C GLY A 89 -7.31 25.47 21.36
N VAL A 90 -8.00 24.66 22.19
CA VAL A 90 -9.37 24.20 21.93
C VAL A 90 -10.22 24.51 23.16
N ASN A 91 -11.14 25.47 23.03
CA ASN A 91 -12.05 25.87 24.09
C ASN A 91 -13.32 25.00 24.07
N ASP A 92 -14.03 24.93 25.19
CA ASP A 92 -15.33 24.26 25.36
C ASP A 92 -15.36 22.74 25.16
N ILE A 93 -14.20 22.07 25.25
CA ILE A 93 -14.08 20.60 25.27
C ILE A 93 -13.30 20.20 26.52
N THR A 94 -13.83 19.25 27.29
CA THR A 94 -13.09 18.63 28.39
C THR A 94 -12.95 17.13 28.17
N LEU A 95 -11.76 16.62 28.47
CA LEU A 95 -11.42 15.21 28.35
C LEU A 95 -11.01 14.67 29.71
N GLN A 96 -11.61 13.55 30.11
CA GLN A 96 -11.25 12.85 31.33
C GLN A 96 -11.03 11.37 31.04
N LEU A 97 -9.87 10.86 31.43
CA LEU A 97 -9.57 9.43 31.44
C LEU A 97 -10.11 8.83 32.72
N THR A 98 -11.00 7.84 32.61
CA THR A 98 -11.71 7.24 33.76
C THR A 98 -11.30 5.80 34.03
N GLY A 99 -10.56 5.15 33.12
CA GLY A 99 -10.04 3.82 33.34
C GLY A 99 -9.05 3.39 32.26
N ALA A 100 -8.15 2.48 32.61
CA ALA A 100 -7.24 1.84 31.67
C ALA A 100 -7.10 0.35 32.02
N THR A 101 -7.09 -0.51 31.00
CA THR A 101 -6.69 -1.93 31.14
C THR A 101 -5.31 -2.10 30.53
N ALA A 102 -4.29 -1.93 31.36
CA ALA A 102 -2.92 -2.30 31.03
C ALA A 102 -2.43 -3.35 32.03
N ALA A 103 -2.71 -4.62 31.76
CA ALA A 103 -1.86 -5.66 32.35
C ALA A 103 -0.50 -5.57 31.65
N ALA A 104 0.60 -5.68 32.39
CA ALA A 104 1.93 -5.79 31.79
C ALA A 104 1.92 -6.92 30.74
N GLY A 105 1.98 -6.56 29.45
CA GLY A 105 1.90 -7.51 28.33
C GLY A 105 0.57 -7.55 27.54
N ALA A 106 -0.46 -6.77 27.90
CA ALA A 106 -1.70 -6.70 27.12
C ALA A 106 -1.54 -5.76 25.92
N ASN A 107 -1.45 -6.34 24.71
CA ASN A 107 -1.56 -5.63 23.44
C ASN A 107 -2.91 -5.97 22.79
N PRO A 108 -3.82 -5.01 22.53
CA PRO A 108 -3.70 -3.57 22.73
C PRO A 108 -4.08 -3.09 24.14
N ALA A 109 -3.47 -2.00 24.61
CA ALA A 109 -3.87 -1.30 25.83
C ALA A 109 -5.20 -0.58 25.61
N GLN A 110 -6.14 -0.63 26.56
CA GLN A 110 -7.44 0.06 26.39
C GLN A 110 -7.58 1.20 27.39
N PHE A 111 -8.11 2.32 26.91
CA PHE A 111 -8.43 3.51 27.70
C PHE A 111 -9.91 3.83 27.59
N THR A 112 -10.55 4.03 28.72
CA THR A 112 -11.91 4.55 28.80
C THR A 112 -11.84 6.03 29.14
N LEU A 113 -12.52 6.84 28.33
CA LEU A 113 -12.58 8.28 28.50
C LEU A 113 -14.00 8.80 28.45
N VAL A 114 -14.19 9.94 29.10
CA VAL A 114 -15.40 10.75 29.06
C VAL A 114 -15.04 12.08 28.40
N VAL A 115 -15.69 12.37 27.28
CA VAL A 115 -15.59 13.64 26.57
C VAL A 115 -16.82 14.47 26.87
N THR A 116 -16.63 15.74 27.25
CA THR A 116 -17.73 16.70 27.40
C THR A 116 -17.54 17.83 26.40
N GLY A 117 -18.46 17.96 25.45
CA GLY A 117 -18.57 19.12 24.59
C GLY A 117 -19.56 20.11 25.20
N MET A 118 -19.17 21.38 25.30
CA MET A 118 -20.01 22.46 25.81
C MET A 118 -20.32 23.43 24.67
N ALA A 119 -21.50 24.05 24.67
CA ALA A 119 -21.88 25.12 23.75
C ALA A 119 -22.59 26.23 24.51
N GLY A 120 -22.42 27.49 24.10
CA GLY A 120 -23.07 28.63 24.75
C GLY A 120 -22.61 28.89 26.19
N THR A 121 -21.37 28.52 26.53
CA THR A 121 -20.74 28.72 27.85
C THR A 121 -20.87 30.18 28.30
N GLY A 122 -21.42 30.40 29.50
CA GLY A 122 -21.67 31.75 30.05
C GLY A 122 -22.93 32.45 29.55
N THR A 123 -23.82 31.75 28.81
CA THR A 123 -25.11 32.28 28.34
C THR A 123 -26.28 31.48 28.89
N SER A 124 -27.51 32.00 28.75
CA SER A 124 -28.75 31.28 29.11
C SER A 124 -29.05 30.08 28.19
N LEU A 125 -28.26 29.88 27.13
CA LEU A 125 -28.38 28.80 26.16
C LEU A 125 -27.27 27.74 26.32
N ALA A 126 -26.62 27.71 27.49
CA ALA A 126 -25.57 26.74 27.77
C ALA A 126 -26.09 25.30 27.63
N SER A 127 -25.44 24.53 26.77
CA SER A 127 -25.76 23.12 26.53
C SER A 127 -24.49 22.28 26.61
N SER A 128 -24.62 21.04 27.05
CA SER A 128 -23.51 20.10 27.17
C SER A 128 -23.91 18.72 26.67
N SER A 129 -22.99 18.06 25.97
CA SER A 129 -23.12 16.67 25.54
C SER A 129 -21.95 15.87 26.07
N ARG A 130 -22.22 14.68 26.62
CA ARG A 130 -21.20 13.81 27.21
C ARG A 130 -21.16 12.50 26.45
N LEU A 131 -19.95 12.10 26.05
CA LEU A 131 -19.68 10.82 25.42
C LEU A 131 -18.77 9.99 26.33
N SER A 132 -19.08 8.72 26.47
CA SER A 132 -18.14 7.73 27.00
C SER A 132 -17.66 6.87 25.84
N ALA A 133 -16.34 6.73 25.72
CA ALA A 133 -15.70 5.95 24.67
C ALA A 133 -14.61 5.04 25.25
N ASN A 134 -14.43 3.89 24.63
CA ASN A 134 -13.29 3.01 24.88
C ASN A 134 -12.41 2.94 23.64
N ILE A 135 -11.15 3.31 23.78
CA ILE A 135 -10.14 3.32 22.72
C ILE A 135 -9.12 2.24 23.03
N ALA A 136 -8.91 1.33 22.07
CA ALA A 136 -7.78 0.42 22.07
C ALA A 136 -6.60 1.08 21.36
N VAL A 137 -5.43 1.11 22.02
CA VAL A 137 -4.19 1.71 21.54
C VAL A 137 -3.13 0.61 21.43
N THR A 138 -2.57 0.48 20.23
CA THR A 138 -1.41 -0.38 19.97
C THR A 138 -0.18 0.52 19.86
N PRO A 139 0.77 0.47 20.81
CA PRO A 139 1.96 1.31 20.75
C PRO A 139 2.78 1.03 19.50
N ALA A 140 3.51 2.04 19.01
CA ALA A 140 4.58 1.82 18.05
C ALA A 140 5.65 0.92 18.69
N THR A 141 5.84 -0.28 18.15
CA THR A 141 6.95 -1.16 18.50
C THR A 141 8.24 -0.65 17.82
N LEU A 142 9.40 -0.78 18.48
CA LEU A 142 10.68 -0.94 17.76
C LEU A 142 10.44 -2.04 16.71
N PRO A 143 10.92 -1.89 15.46
CA PRO A 143 10.39 -2.61 14.33
C PRO A 143 10.35 -4.12 14.58
N SER A 144 9.18 -4.63 14.96
CA SER A 144 8.69 -5.86 14.35
C SER A 144 8.12 -5.40 13.02
N ARG A 145 8.95 -5.59 11.99
CA ARG A 145 8.70 -5.39 10.56
C ARG A 145 7.26 -4.96 10.24
N PRO A 146 6.98 -3.70 9.84
CA PRO A 146 5.83 -3.51 8.97
C PRO A 146 6.02 -4.51 7.83
N SER A 147 5.09 -5.44 7.64
CA SER A 147 5.07 -6.31 6.46
C SER A 147 5.19 -5.41 5.24
N ARG A 148 6.40 -5.18 4.73
CA ARG A 148 6.56 -4.65 3.38
C ARG A 148 6.14 -5.79 2.48
N GLY A 149 5.18 -5.51 1.61
CA GLY A 149 4.79 -6.47 0.59
C GLY A 149 6.04 -6.90 -0.16
N VAL A 150 6.10 -8.18 -0.55
CA VAL A 150 7.18 -8.70 -1.38
C VAL A 150 7.26 -7.93 -2.70
N VAL A 151 6.09 -7.48 -3.15
CA VAL A 151 5.92 -6.58 -4.27
C VAL A 151 5.18 -5.33 -3.80
N MET A 152 5.76 -4.16 -4.04
CA MET A 152 5.14 -2.87 -3.78
C MET A 152 5.18 -1.98 -5.02
N PHE A 153 4.00 -1.63 -5.52
CA PHE A 153 3.84 -0.81 -6.72
C PHE A 153 3.02 0.43 -6.40
N ASN A 154 3.54 1.60 -6.77
CA ASN A 154 2.88 2.88 -6.53
C ASN A 154 2.01 3.34 -7.72
N SER A 155 1.63 2.42 -8.59
CA SER A 155 0.70 2.63 -9.69
C SER A 155 0.00 1.30 -10.00
N ASP A 156 -0.89 1.31 -11.00
CA ASP A 156 -1.64 0.12 -11.41
C ASP A 156 -0.72 -1.09 -11.71
N LEU A 157 -1.27 -2.28 -11.55
CA LEU A 157 -0.61 -3.56 -11.76
C LEU A 157 -1.42 -4.42 -12.72
N LYS A 158 -0.81 -4.78 -13.85
CA LYS A 158 -1.32 -5.77 -14.78
C LYS A 158 -0.54 -7.06 -14.66
N LEU A 159 -1.24 -8.12 -14.27
CA LEU A 159 -0.72 -9.46 -14.18
C LEU A 159 -1.12 -10.24 -15.44
N GLY A 160 -0.13 -10.86 -16.08
CA GLY A 160 -0.23 -11.75 -17.23
C GLY A 160 0.68 -12.97 -17.03
N GLY A 161 0.38 -14.09 -17.68
CA GLY A 161 1.14 -15.33 -17.55
C GLY A 161 1.00 -16.07 -16.21
N ALA A 162 1.96 -16.94 -15.91
CA ALA A 162 1.98 -17.72 -14.68
C ALA A 162 2.85 -17.03 -13.62
N ILE A 163 2.31 -16.80 -12.43
CA ILE A 163 3.07 -16.19 -11.33
C ILE A 163 3.21 -17.20 -10.20
N LYS A 164 4.45 -17.46 -9.81
CA LYS A 164 4.76 -18.36 -8.71
C LYS A 164 5.59 -17.63 -7.67
N LEU A 165 5.06 -17.54 -6.47
CA LEU A 165 5.73 -17.00 -5.31
C LEU A 165 6.15 -18.18 -4.42
N PHE A 166 7.45 -18.36 -4.19
CA PHE A 166 7.99 -19.48 -3.43
C PHE A 166 8.46 -19.03 -2.04
N GLU A 167 7.87 -19.64 -1.00
CA GLU A 167 8.35 -19.59 0.39
C GLU A 167 8.46 -21.04 0.97
N GLY A 168 9.42 -21.26 1.86
CA GLY A 168 9.89 -22.58 2.29
C GLY A 168 9.15 -23.09 3.52
N ASP A 169 8.44 -22.20 4.20
CA ASP A 169 7.45 -22.49 5.22
C ASP A 169 6.69 -21.17 5.51
N ILE A 170 5.57 -20.95 4.83
CA ILE A 170 4.31 -20.30 5.29
C ILE A 170 3.56 -19.58 4.17
N HIS A 171 2.23 -19.75 4.20
CA HIS A 171 1.28 -18.97 3.42
C HIS A 171 1.20 -17.57 4.04
N ASN A 172 1.45 -16.50 3.26
CA ASN A 172 0.92 -15.12 3.38
C ASN A 172 1.81 -14.07 2.66
N MET A 173 2.34 -14.36 1.46
CA MET A 173 3.06 -13.32 0.70
C MET A 173 2.10 -12.22 0.24
N GLU A 174 2.51 -10.98 0.45
CA GLU A 174 1.68 -9.81 0.23
C GLU A 174 2.15 -9.00 -0.99
N ILE A 175 1.21 -8.70 -1.90
CA ILE A 175 1.37 -7.73 -2.98
C ILE A 175 0.60 -6.46 -2.58
N ARG A 176 1.25 -5.30 -2.70
CA ARG A 176 0.68 -3.99 -2.40
C ARG A 176 0.71 -3.10 -3.64
N VAL A 177 -0.44 -2.52 -3.97
CA VAL A 177 -0.60 -1.70 -5.18
C VAL A 177 -1.33 -0.39 -4.83
N ASN A 178 -0.70 0.75 -5.12
CA ASN A 178 -1.34 2.06 -5.05
C ASN A 178 -1.96 2.38 -6.41
N GLY A 179 -3.08 1.73 -6.70
CA GLY A 179 -3.70 1.73 -8.02
C GLY A 179 -4.58 0.51 -8.19
N ASN A 180 -4.99 0.21 -9.41
CA ASN A 180 -5.80 -0.96 -9.74
C ASN A 180 -4.93 -2.21 -9.91
N VAL A 181 -5.51 -3.38 -9.62
CA VAL A 181 -4.92 -4.69 -9.92
C VAL A 181 -5.80 -5.41 -10.94
N GLU A 182 -5.23 -5.79 -12.07
CA GLU A 182 -5.91 -6.52 -13.14
C GLU A 182 -5.15 -7.80 -13.48
N THR A 183 -5.86 -8.91 -13.64
CA THR A 183 -5.29 -10.15 -14.19
C THR A 183 -5.93 -10.50 -15.54
N GLY A 184 -5.18 -11.11 -16.45
CA GLY A 184 -5.71 -11.62 -17.72
C GLY A 184 -5.17 -13.01 -18.08
N GLY A 185 -5.94 -14.07 -17.81
CA GLY A 185 -5.67 -15.43 -18.32
C GLY A 185 -4.53 -16.19 -17.63
N ASN A 186 -4.46 -16.16 -16.29
CA ASN A 186 -3.26 -16.53 -15.54
C ASN A 186 -3.44 -17.69 -14.56
N SER A 187 -2.33 -18.26 -14.09
CA SER A 187 -2.30 -19.04 -12.86
C SER A 187 -1.42 -18.31 -11.84
N ILE A 188 -2.01 -17.84 -10.74
CA ILE A 188 -1.30 -17.17 -9.65
C ILE A 188 -1.24 -18.15 -8.49
N THR A 189 -0.02 -18.47 -8.05
CA THR A 189 0.23 -19.42 -6.96
C THR A 189 1.26 -18.84 -6.00
N GLY A 190 1.08 -19.09 -4.70
CA GLY A 190 1.97 -18.58 -3.65
C GLY A 190 1.69 -17.14 -3.21
N VAL A 191 0.78 -16.42 -3.86
CA VAL A 191 0.30 -15.11 -3.39
C VAL A 191 -0.78 -15.31 -2.34
N GLY A 192 -0.50 -14.94 -1.09
CA GLY A 192 -1.47 -15.05 0.00
C GLY A 192 -2.37 -13.83 0.12
N ILE A 193 -1.83 -12.63 -0.09
CA ILE A 193 -2.53 -11.38 0.18
C ILE A 193 -2.32 -10.41 -0.98
N ILE A 194 -3.39 -9.77 -1.46
CA ILE A 194 -3.32 -8.61 -2.36
C ILE A 194 -4.04 -7.43 -1.70
N ARG A 195 -3.35 -6.30 -1.59
CA ARG A 195 -3.91 -5.03 -1.13
C ARG A 195 -3.81 -3.97 -2.21
N SER A 196 -4.93 -3.31 -2.47
CA SER A 196 -5.08 -2.31 -3.53
C SER A 196 -5.75 -1.05 -2.98
N THR A 197 -5.20 0.13 -3.30
CA THR A 197 -5.90 1.41 -3.07
C THR A 197 -6.93 1.71 -4.16
N GLY A 198 -6.90 0.98 -5.28
CA GLY A 198 -7.90 1.03 -6.34
C GLY A 198 -8.77 -0.22 -6.34
N ASN A 199 -9.19 -0.65 -7.53
CA ASN A 199 -9.97 -1.87 -7.75
C ASN A 199 -9.08 -3.13 -7.81
N ILE A 200 -9.68 -4.30 -7.64
CA ILE A 200 -9.05 -5.60 -7.92
C ILE A 200 -9.94 -6.40 -8.87
N THR A 201 -9.41 -6.80 -10.01
CA THR A 201 -10.10 -7.64 -11.00
C THR A 201 -9.28 -8.92 -11.24
N ILE A 202 -9.80 -10.05 -10.77
CA ILE A 202 -9.21 -11.38 -10.99
C ILE A 202 -10.07 -12.12 -12.02
N THR A 203 -9.50 -12.60 -13.12
CA THR A 203 -10.24 -13.21 -14.23
C THR A 203 -9.89 -14.68 -14.47
N SER A 204 -9.07 -15.26 -13.61
CA SER A 204 -8.47 -16.57 -13.82
C SER A 204 -8.46 -17.42 -12.56
N GLY A 205 -8.48 -18.75 -12.72
CA GLY A 205 -8.51 -19.68 -11.59
C GLY A 205 -7.25 -19.57 -10.72
N SER A 206 -7.39 -18.98 -9.52
CA SER A 206 -6.32 -18.82 -8.54
C SER A 206 -6.90 -18.82 -7.12
N SER A 207 -6.06 -19.06 -6.12
CA SER A 207 -6.49 -19.07 -4.71
C SER A 207 -5.72 -18.04 -3.90
N PHE A 208 -6.44 -17.32 -3.03
CA PHE A 208 -5.87 -16.27 -2.19
C PHE A 208 -6.26 -16.45 -0.72
N GLY A 209 -5.43 -15.96 0.18
CA GLY A 209 -5.80 -15.79 1.59
C GLY A 209 -6.67 -14.55 1.78
N LEU A 210 -6.28 -13.41 1.21
CA LEU A 210 -7.01 -12.14 1.34
C LEU A 210 -6.89 -11.30 0.06
N LEU A 211 -8.03 -10.82 -0.45
CA LEU A 211 -8.08 -9.71 -1.41
C LEU A 211 -8.72 -8.51 -0.70
N HIS A 212 -8.02 -7.38 -0.71
CA HIS A 212 -8.47 -6.16 -0.02
C HIS A 212 -8.33 -4.92 -0.90
N ALA A 213 -9.44 -4.29 -1.23
CA ALA A 213 -9.50 -3.11 -2.11
C ALA A 213 -10.22 -1.93 -1.42
N ASN A 214 -9.72 -0.71 -1.64
CA ASN A 214 -10.49 0.50 -1.39
C ASN A 214 -11.57 0.74 -2.47
N GLY A 215 -11.34 0.23 -3.68
CA GLY A 215 -12.33 0.20 -4.75
C GLY A 215 -13.19 -1.07 -4.70
N ASN A 216 -13.65 -1.49 -5.88
CA ASN A 216 -14.41 -2.71 -6.09
C ASN A 216 -13.49 -3.94 -6.18
N ILE A 217 -14.04 -5.12 -5.90
CA ILE A 217 -13.41 -6.40 -6.27
C ILE A 217 -14.32 -7.15 -7.22
N THR A 218 -13.78 -7.57 -8.37
CA THR A 218 -14.45 -8.38 -9.37
C THR A 218 -13.68 -9.69 -9.54
N LEU A 219 -14.37 -10.81 -9.33
CA LEU A 219 -13.82 -12.15 -9.55
C LEU A 219 -14.59 -12.81 -10.69
N THR A 220 -13.88 -13.19 -11.74
CA THR A 220 -14.38 -14.06 -12.80
C THR A 220 -13.52 -15.33 -12.91
N GLY A 221 -14.09 -16.44 -13.38
CA GLY A 221 -13.39 -17.73 -13.53
C GLY A 221 -13.46 -18.64 -12.29
N SER A 222 -12.45 -19.50 -12.05
CA SER A 222 -12.46 -20.47 -10.94
C SER A 222 -11.66 -20.00 -9.72
N THR A 223 -11.89 -18.75 -9.28
CA THR A 223 -11.12 -18.11 -8.19
C THR A 223 -11.67 -18.48 -6.81
N SER A 224 -10.80 -18.75 -5.84
CA SER A 224 -11.17 -18.97 -4.42
C SER A 224 -10.43 -18.00 -3.49
N SER A 225 -11.04 -17.63 -2.36
CA SER A 225 -10.41 -16.75 -1.38
C SER A 225 -10.88 -17.04 0.04
N LYS A 226 -9.99 -16.95 1.05
CA LYS A 226 -10.42 -17.01 2.45
C LYS A 226 -11.11 -15.71 2.89
N ALA A 227 -10.77 -14.56 2.31
CA ALA A 227 -11.40 -13.29 2.62
C ALA A 227 -11.39 -12.32 1.43
N LEU A 228 -12.53 -11.67 1.20
CA LEU A 228 -12.69 -10.54 0.29
C LEU A 228 -13.15 -9.33 1.09
N LEU A 229 -12.38 -8.25 1.04
CA LEU A 229 -12.68 -7.00 1.75
C LEU A 229 -12.72 -5.86 0.73
N SER A 230 -13.89 -5.29 0.48
CA SER A 230 -14.09 -4.21 -0.49
C SER A 230 -14.72 -3.00 0.18
N ARG A 231 -14.13 -1.82 0.03
CA ARG A 231 -14.83 -0.57 0.41
C ARG A 231 -15.80 -0.10 -0.68
N GLY A 232 -15.71 -0.67 -1.89
CA GLY A 232 -16.71 -0.53 -2.93
C GLY A 232 -17.67 -1.71 -2.97
N ASN A 233 -17.97 -2.17 -4.18
CA ASN A 233 -18.82 -3.33 -4.45
C ASN A 233 -18.00 -4.63 -4.57
N LEU A 234 -18.67 -5.77 -4.49
CA LEU A 234 -18.15 -7.08 -4.87
C LEU A 234 -18.98 -7.66 -6.02
N LEU A 235 -18.32 -8.12 -7.08
CA LEU A 235 -18.92 -8.92 -8.15
C LEU A 235 -18.28 -10.30 -8.17
N LEU A 236 -19.08 -11.33 -7.93
CA LEU A 236 -18.69 -12.74 -7.86
C LEU A 236 -19.32 -13.49 -9.05
N ASP A 237 -18.62 -13.50 -10.18
CA ASP A 237 -18.93 -14.29 -11.37
C ASP A 237 -17.93 -15.46 -11.49
N ASN A 238 -17.79 -16.22 -10.39
CA ASN A 238 -16.79 -17.27 -10.28
C ASN A 238 -17.37 -18.60 -9.76
N ASN A 239 -16.67 -19.70 -9.97
CA ASN A 239 -17.08 -21.05 -9.52
C ASN A 239 -16.25 -21.57 -8.33
N GLY A 240 -15.65 -20.68 -7.54
CA GLY A 240 -14.82 -21.06 -6.40
C GLY A 240 -15.49 -20.80 -5.05
N ILE A 241 -14.75 -21.10 -3.98
CA ILE A 241 -15.18 -20.97 -2.59
C ILE A 241 -14.63 -19.68 -1.99
N ILE A 242 -15.50 -18.90 -1.36
CA ILE A 242 -15.19 -17.67 -0.63
C ILE A 242 -15.58 -17.85 0.84
N ASN A 243 -14.61 -17.88 1.75
CA ASN A 243 -14.95 -18.13 3.16
C ASN A 243 -15.58 -16.91 3.84
N HIS A 244 -15.19 -15.70 3.45
CA HIS A 244 -15.73 -14.46 4.01
C HIS A 244 -15.72 -13.35 2.95
N ALA A 245 -16.85 -12.68 2.75
CA ALA A 245 -17.00 -11.56 1.83
C ALA A 245 -17.61 -10.34 2.54
N ALA A 246 -16.87 -9.24 2.62
CA ALA A 246 -17.36 -7.99 3.20
C ALA A 246 -17.23 -6.83 2.21
N ALA A 247 -18.33 -6.11 1.99
CA ALA A 247 -18.40 -4.94 1.14
C ALA A 247 -19.09 -3.78 1.85
N ASN A 248 -18.56 -2.55 1.74
CA ASN A 248 -19.35 -1.37 2.14
C ASN A 248 -20.48 -1.08 1.13
N GLY A 249 -20.29 -1.47 -0.13
CA GLY A 249 -21.28 -1.36 -1.21
C GLY A 249 -22.07 -2.66 -1.43
N ASN A 250 -22.54 -2.84 -2.67
CA ASN A 250 -23.34 -3.99 -3.08
C ASN A 250 -22.48 -5.25 -3.21
N ILE A 251 -23.12 -6.42 -3.04
CA ILE A 251 -22.54 -7.72 -3.41
C ILE A 251 -23.45 -8.38 -4.45
N GLU A 252 -22.86 -8.75 -5.58
CA GLU A 252 -23.54 -9.40 -6.70
C GLU A 252 -22.90 -10.77 -6.94
N ILE A 253 -23.74 -11.82 -7.04
CA ILE A 253 -23.33 -13.21 -7.27
C ILE A 253 -24.03 -13.70 -8.54
N ASP A 254 -23.24 -13.89 -9.60
CA ASP A 254 -23.76 -14.19 -10.96
C ASP A 254 -23.47 -15.62 -11.42
N ASN A 255 -22.74 -16.38 -10.63
CA ASN A 255 -22.35 -17.75 -10.97
C ASN A 255 -22.49 -18.72 -9.78
N SER A 256 -21.99 -19.95 -9.95
CA SER A 256 -22.09 -21.00 -8.93
C SER A 256 -21.09 -20.85 -7.79
N THR A 257 -20.88 -19.61 -7.32
CA THR A 257 -19.94 -19.31 -6.23
C THR A 257 -20.46 -19.89 -4.91
N GLU A 258 -19.56 -20.47 -4.13
CA GLU A 258 -19.86 -20.86 -2.75
C GLU A 258 -19.34 -19.77 -1.81
N VAL A 259 -20.21 -19.23 -0.96
CA VAL A 259 -19.86 -18.21 0.03
C VAL A 259 -20.26 -18.71 1.41
N LEU A 260 -19.33 -18.72 2.38
CA LEU A 260 -19.60 -19.24 3.73
C LEU A 260 -20.17 -18.17 4.67
N ASP A 261 -19.67 -16.94 4.57
CA ASP A 261 -20.08 -15.77 5.37
C ASP A 261 -20.01 -14.48 4.53
N LEU A 262 -20.99 -13.58 4.69
CA LEU A 262 -21.10 -12.37 3.87
C LEU A 262 -21.77 -11.20 4.59
N LEU A 263 -21.15 -10.02 4.42
CA LEU A 263 -21.63 -8.73 4.93
C LEU A 263 -21.68 -7.70 3.79
N ALA A 264 -22.89 -7.29 3.39
CA ALA A 264 -23.11 -6.25 2.39
C ALA A 264 -23.64 -4.96 3.03
N GLY A 265 -22.88 -3.87 2.97
CA GLY A 265 -23.36 -2.54 3.33
C GLY A 265 -24.38 -1.99 2.33
N GLY A 266 -24.40 -2.52 1.10
CA GLY A 266 -25.38 -2.26 0.06
C GLY A 266 -26.39 -3.39 -0.13
N ALA A 267 -26.96 -3.49 -1.32
CA ALA A 267 -27.85 -4.59 -1.74
C ALA A 267 -27.07 -5.90 -1.98
N LEU A 268 -27.75 -7.03 -1.77
CA LEU A 268 -27.29 -8.37 -2.14
C LEU A 268 -28.13 -8.89 -3.33
N ASN A 269 -27.49 -9.06 -4.49
CA ASN A 269 -28.10 -9.58 -5.71
C ASN A 269 -27.55 -10.98 -6.02
N ILE A 270 -28.41 -11.94 -6.33
CA ILE A 270 -28.01 -13.29 -6.73
C ILE A 270 -28.75 -13.63 -8.01
N THR A 271 -28.05 -13.73 -9.14
CA THR A 271 -28.69 -13.87 -10.46
C THR A 271 -28.63 -15.28 -11.04
N ASN A 272 -27.96 -16.22 -10.35
CA ASN A 272 -27.77 -17.60 -10.81
C ASN A 272 -28.05 -18.65 -9.71
N GLY A 273 -28.69 -19.76 -10.08
CA GLY A 273 -29.16 -20.79 -9.14
C GLY A 273 -28.14 -21.81 -8.68
N GLY A 274 -26.91 -21.76 -9.19
CA GLY A 274 -25.83 -22.61 -8.70
C GLY A 274 -25.13 -22.08 -7.45
N ALA A 275 -25.43 -20.86 -6.99
CA ALA A 275 -24.76 -20.26 -5.83
C ALA A 275 -25.06 -21.05 -4.54
N LYS A 276 -24.03 -21.35 -3.76
CA LYS A 276 -24.14 -22.07 -2.48
C LYS A 276 -23.85 -21.15 -1.32
N LEU A 277 -24.73 -21.17 -0.32
CA LEU A 277 -24.66 -20.29 0.85
C LEU A 277 -24.77 -21.11 2.14
N GLU A 278 -23.70 -21.15 2.94
CA GLU A 278 -23.63 -21.92 4.19
C GLU A 278 -24.09 -21.20 5.48
N THR A 279 -23.65 -19.97 5.84
CA THR A 279 -24.08 -19.32 7.12
C THR A 279 -24.01 -17.77 7.15
N GLY A 280 -24.81 -17.10 7.99
CA GLY A 280 -24.45 -15.77 8.54
C GLY A 280 -24.72 -14.48 7.72
N TYR A 281 -25.52 -14.53 6.65
CA TYR A 281 -25.68 -13.41 5.69
C TYR A 281 -26.37 -12.17 6.25
N GLN A 282 -25.75 -11.00 6.06
CA GLN A 282 -26.35 -9.71 6.39
C GLN A 282 -26.24 -8.70 5.24
N THR A 283 -27.32 -7.96 4.99
CA THR A 283 -27.36 -6.84 4.04
C THR A 283 -28.08 -5.65 4.65
N ALA A 284 -27.64 -4.43 4.34
CA ALA A 284 -28.26 -3.21 4.88
C ALA A 284 -29.58 -2.82 4.17
N TYR A 285 -29.76 -3.20 2.90
CA TYR A 285 -30.84 -2.66 2.05
C TYR A 285 -31.81 -3.71 1.53
N SER A 286 -31.44 -4.44 0.48
CA SER A 286 -32.34 -5.34 -0.24
C SER A 286 -31.67 -6.64 -0.63
N PHE A 287 -32.44 -7.71 -0.69
CA PHE A 287 -32.03 -9.02 -1.19
C PHE A 287 -32.83 -9.37 -2.44
N ASN A 288 -32.18 -9.49 -3.60
CA ASN A 288 -32.82 -9.69 -4.91
C ASN A 288 -32.31 -10.98 -5.60
N PRO A 289 -32.92 -12.14 -5.32
CA PRO A 289 -32.60 -13.39 -6.02
C PRO A 289 -33.38 -13.52 -7.34
N ILE A 290 -32.69 -13.70 -8.46
CA ILE A 290 -33.24 -14.03 -9.78
C ILE A 290 -32.76 -15.45 -10.08
N VAL A 291 -33.61 -16.45 -9.83
CA VAL A 291 -33.21 -17.87 -9.89
C VAL A 291 -34.32 -18.71 -10.50
N ASP A 292 -33.99 -19.65 -11.38
CA ASP A 292 -34.93 -20.50 -12.15
C ASP A 292 -35.81 -21.43 -11.28
N HIS A 293 -35.60 -21.44 -9.96
CA HIS A 293 -36.41 -22.16 -8.96
C HIS A 293 -36.81 -21.31 -7.75
N PHE A 294 -36.92 -19.98 -7.93
CA PHE A 294 -37.38 -19.07 -6.87
C PHE A 294 -38.87 -18.76 -7.03
N GLU A 295 -39.72 -19.61 -6.45
CA GLU A 295 -41.16 -19.34 -6.38
C GLU A 295 -41.44 -18.42 -5.18
N ILE A 296 -41.61 -17.12 -5.44
CA ILE A 296 -42.08 -16.16 -4.43
C ILE A 296 -43.56 -16.49 -4.13
N THR A 297 -43.79 -17.42 -3.22
CA THR A 297 -45.13 -17.70 -2.69
C THR A 297 -45.48 -16.63 -1.67
N THR A 298 -46.05 -15.53 -2.19
CA THR A 298 -46.69 -14.41 -1.49
C THR A 298 -45.84 -13.66 -0.46
N LEU A 299 -45.30 -12.51 -0.89
CA LEU A 299 -45.15 -11.36 0.01
C LEU A 299 -46.54 -10.92 0.51
N PRO A 300 -46.72 -10.43 1.75
CA PRO A 300 -47.55 -9.25 1.89
C PRO A 300 -46.79 -8.11 1.17
N GLN A 301 -47.35 -7.66 0.04
CA GLN A 301 -46.82 -6.60 -0.81
C GLN A 301 -46.07 -5.50 -0.03
N PHE A 302 -44.83 -5.22 -0.41
CA PHE A 302 -44.21 -3.92 -0.14
C PHE A 302 -44.26 -3.09 -1.43
N ASP A 303 -45.47 -2.62 -1.75
CA ASP A 303 -45.69 -1.54 -2.69
C ASP A 303 -45.70 -0.24 -1.88
N VAL A 304 -44.67 0.58 -2.02
CA VAL A 304 -44.62 1.92 -1.41
C VAL A 304 -45.39 2.90 -2.30
N THR A 305 -46.67 2.60 -2.57
CA THR A 305 -47.56 3.50 -3.33
C THR A 305 -49.02 3.42 -2.89
N ALA A 306 -49.32 3.34 -1.58
CA ALA A 306 -50.61 3.76 -1.03
C ALA A 306 -50.52 3.97 0.49
N GLY A 307 -51.26 4.95 1.01
CA GLY A 307 -51.03 5.58 2.30
C GLY A 307 -50.94 4.66 3.52
N TYR A 308 -49.92 4.89 4.34
CA TYR A 308 -49.89 4.48 5.74
C TYR A 308 -50.24 5.69 6.62
N THR A 309 -51.53 5.83 6.94
CA THR A 309 -51.96 6.69 8.05
C THR A 309 -52.17 5.82 9.29
N GLY A 310 -51.27 5.99 10.27
CA GLY A 310 -51.52 5.64 11.67
C GLY A 310 -51.18 4.21 12.09
N ALA A 311 -50.06 4.06 12.80
CA ALA A 311 -50.00 3.38 14.10
C ALA A 311 -48.56 3.40 14.64
N THR A 312 -48.42 3.91 15.86
CA THR A 312 -47.26 3.76 16.75
C THR A 312 -46.94 2.28 16.99
N GLY A 313 -45.92 1.78 16.31
CA GLY A 313 -45.33 0.46 16.56
C GLY A 313 -44.11 0.27 15.67
N LYS A 314 -42.91 0.23 16.27
CA LYS A 314 -41.67 -0.08 15.53
C LYS A 314 -41.84 -1.46 14.85
N PRO A 315 -41.54 -1.62 13.55
CA PRO A 315 -41.60 -2.94 12.93
C PRO A 315 -40.61 -3.88 13.63
N LYS A 316 -41.11 -5.02 14.11
CA LYS A 316 -40.27 -6.11 14.63
C LYS A 316 -39.61 -6.80 13.43
N PHE A 317 -38.29 -6.80 13.43
CA PHE A 317 -37.45 -7.59 12.53
C PHE A 317 -37.72 -9.06 12.76
N ASP A 318 -38.23 -9.75 11.74
CA ASP A 318 -38.30 -11.19 11.77
C ASP A 318 -37.93 -11.77 10.42
N LYS A 319 -37.15 -12.84 10.49
CA LYS A 319 -36.43 -13.51 9.39
C LYS A 319 -37.30 -13.63 8.13
N VAL A 320 -36.77 -13.22 6.98
CA VAL A 320 -37.44 -13.49 5.69
C VAL A 320 -37.42 -14.99 5.45
N LYS A 321 -38.54 -15.66 5.71
CA LYS A 321 -38.69 -17.09 5.47
C LYS A 321 -39.02 -17.28 3.99
N LEU A 322 -38.01 -17.63 3.20
CA LEU A 322 -38.18 -17.91 1.77
C LEU A 322 -38.89 -19.26 1.60
N GLY A 323 -40.07 -19.25 0.96
CA GLY A 323 -40.81 -20.44 0.59
C GLY A 323 -40.28 -20.99 -0.72
N VAL A 324 -39.35 -21.94 -0.67
CA VAL A 324 -38.95 -22.72 -1.86
C VAL A 324 -39.75 -24.02 -1.90
N SER A 325 -40.35 -24.34 -3.05
CA SER A 325 -41.26 -25.49 -3.22
C SER A 325 -40.56 -26.86 -3.17
N LYS A 326 -39.22 -26.89 -3.08
CA LYS A 326 -38.38 -27.96 -2.53
C LYS A 326 -36.96 -27.40 -2.36
N PRO A 327 -36.49 -27.03 -1.15
CA PRO A 327 -35.06 -26.83 -0.98
C PRO A 327 -34.39 -28.19 -1.21
N GLY A 328 -33.52 -28.31 -2.20
CA GLY A 328 -32.49 -29.33 -2.12
C GLY A 328 -31.53 -28.97 -0.97
N ASP A 329 -30.62 -29.87 -0.60
CA ASP A 329 -29.64 -29.66 0.49
C ASP A 329 -28.70 -28.43 0.30
N TRP A 330 -28.86 -27.70 -0.81
CA TRP A 330 -28.02 -26.59 -1.24
C TRP A 330 -28.47 -25.19 -0.74
N PHE A 331 -29.64 -25.04 -0.08
CA PHE A 331 -30.13 -23.72 0.37
C PHE A 331 -30.93 -23.77 1.68
N ASN A 332 -30.42 -23.19 2.77
CA ASN A 332 -31.14 -23.04 4.03
C ASN A 332 -31.59 -21.58 4.25
N THR A 333 -32.90 -21.36 4.13
CA THR A 333 -33.53 -20.02 4.13
C THR A 333 -33.54 -19.33 5.50
N ARG A 334 -33.03 -19.96 6.56
CA ARG A 334 -32.95 -19.39 7.91
C ARG A 334 -31.75 -18.45 8.14
N MET A 335 -30.98 -18.13 7.09
CA MET A 335 -29.60 -17.64 7.23
C MET A 335 -29.39 -16.19 6.76
N ILE A 336 -30.42 -15.54 6.19
CA ILE A 336 -30.31 -14.17 5.64
C ILE A 336 -31.08 -13.17 6.50
N SER A 337 -30.41 -12.09 6.90
CA SER A 337 -30.98 -10.97 7.66
C SER A 337 -30.77 -9.65 6.93
N VAL A 338 -31.86 -8.91 6.71
CA VAL A 338 -31.78 -7.50 6.31
C VAL A 338 -31.70 -6.68 7.60
N VAL A 339 -30.59 -5.99 7.82
CA VAL A 339 -30.31 -5.21 9.03
C VAL A 339 -30.19 -3.74 8.62
N PRO A 340 -31.23 -2.91 8.82
CA PRO A 340 -31.11 -1.48 8.55
C PRO A 340 -29.95 -0.87 9.32
N ASP A 341 -29.23 0.05 8.69
CA ASP A 341 -28.04 0.71 9.23
C ASP A 341 -26.87 -0.23 9.56
N LEU A 342 -26.78 -1.40 8.91
CA LEU A 342 -25.60 -2.26 9.01
C LEU A 342 -24.35 -1.50 8.53
N ILE A 343 -23.47 -1.19 9.47
CA ILE A 343 -22.15 -0.63 9.16
C ILE A 343 -21.18 -1.78 8.99
N VAL A 344 -20.83 -2.07 7.73
CA VAL A 344 -19.71 -2.96 7.42
C VAL A 344 -18.42 -2.14 7.57
N ASN A 345 -17.55 -2.54 8.50
CA ASN A 345 -16.30 -1.85 8.74
C ASN A 345 -15.16 -2.50 7.95
N VAL A 346 -14.99 -2.11 6.68
CA VAL A 346 -13.81 -2.47 5.90
C VAL A 346 -12.68 -1.44 6.11
N PRO A 347 -11.52 -1.83 6.69
CA PRO A 347 -10.40 -0.92 6.92
C PRO A 347 -9.92 -0.27 5.62
N VAL A 348 -9.37 0.95 5.68
CA VAL A 348 -8.77 1.56 4.49
C VAL A 348 -7.39 0.95 4.21
N VAL A 349 -7.12 0.61 2.96
CA VAL A 349 -5.77 0.34 2.48
C VAL A 349 -5.05 1.67 2.33
N THR A 350 -3.97 1.86 3.08
CA THR A 350 -3.03 2.96 2.87
C THR A 350 -1.69 2.39 2.47
N LEU A 351 -1.07 3.04 1.50
CA LEU A 351 0.33 2.83 1.14
C LEU A 351 1.02 4.16 1.36
N THR A 352 2.03 4.16 2.21
CA THR A 352 3.01 5.25 2.33
C THR A 352 4.25 4.80 1.59
N PRO A 353 4.44 5.18 0.32
CA PRO A 353 5.74 5.04 -0.32
C PRO A 353 6.75 5.86 0.48
N ASP A 354 7.95 5.32 0.73
CA ASP A 354 9.08 6.17 1.12
C ASP A 354 9.46 6.96 -0.14
N ASP A 355 9.23 8.27 -0.06
CA ASP A 355 9.14 9.16 -1.20
C ASP A 355 10.52 9.42 -1.84
N SER A 356 10.59 9.14 -3.13
CA SER A 356 11.67 9.43 -4.07
C SER A 356 12.80 8.39 -4.19
N PHE A 357 13.24 8.22 -5.43
CA PHE A 357 14.48 7.57 -5.81
C PHE A 357 15.26 8.54 -6.68
N ASP A 358 16.56 8.66 -6.47
CA ASP A 358 17.42 9.41 -7.38
C ASP A 358 18.76 8.70 -7.53
N ALA A 359 19.02 8.15 -8.71
CA ALA A 359 20.28 7.49 -9.02
C ALA A 359 21.49 8.40 -8.79
N TYR A 360 21.38 9.72 -8.95
CA TYR A 360 22.54 10.62 -8.72
C TYR A 360 23.01 10.62 -7.26
N ALA A 361 22.12 10.35 -6.30
CA ALA A 361 22.48 10.22 -4.89
C ALA A 361 23.46 9.06 -4.62
N TYR A 362 23.50 8.07 -5.51
CA TYR A 362 24.34 6.88 -5.38
C TYR A 362 25.63 6.93 -6.22
N LYS A 363 25.83 7.97 -7.04
CA LYS A 363 26.99 8.10 -7.93
C LYS A 363 28.31 8.05 -7.18
N GLU A 364 28.39 8.71 -6.03
CA GLU A 364 29.61 8.79 -5.21
C GLU A 364 29.85 7.55 -4.35
N LEU A 365 28.83 6.70 -4.18
CA LEU A 365 28.90 5.42 -3.47
C LEU A 365 29.32 4.27 -4.39
N ALA A 366 29.16 4.45 -5.71
CA ALA A 366 29.48 3.45 -6.70
C ALA A 366 30.99 3.16 -6.77
N ASN A 367 31.34 1.89 -7.00
CA ASN A 367 32.71 1.51 -7.31
C ASN A 367 33.12 1.95 -8.71
N TYR A 368 32.16 1.88 -9.63
CA TYR A 368 32.33 2.22 -11.04
C TYR A 368 31.20 3.15 -11.44
N ALA A 369 31.51 4.41 -11.72
CA ALA A 369 30.55 5.35 -12.30
C ALA A 369 30.89 5.59 -13.78
N PHE A 370 30.08 5.06 -14.67
CA PHE A 370 30.21 5.13 -16.13
C PHE A 370 29.53 6.38 -16.68
N TYR A 371 30.26 7.14 -17.50
CA TYR A 371 29.80 8.38 -18.13
C TYR A 371 30.59 8.63 -19.43
N THR A 372 30.23 9.66 -20.20
CA THR A 372 31.02 10.08 -21.37
C THR A 372 31.67 11.43 -21.14
N ASP A 373 32.88 11.64 -21.68
CA ASP A 373 33.48 12.97 -21.72
C ASP A 373 32.78 13.89 -22.74
N SER A 374 33.25 15.14 -22.84
CA SER A 374 32.74 16.12 -23.80
C SER A 374 32.88 15.69 -25.26
N ASP A 375 33.83 14.80 -25.55
CA ASP A 375 34.11 14.28 -26.89
C ASP A 375 33.29 13.01 -27.19
N GLY A 376 32.50 12.52 -26.22
CA GLY A 376 31.70 11.30 -26.33
C GLY A 376 32.47 10.01 -26.06
N ARG A 377 33.70 10.07 -25.54
CA ARG A 377 34.47 8.87 -25.16
C ARG A 377 33.94 8.30 -23.86
N MET A 378 33.84 6.97 -23.82
CA MET A 378 33.43 6.25 -22.61
C MET A 378 34.48 6.37 -21.51
N LYS A 379 34.05 6.82 -20.35
CA LYS A 379 34.85 6.92 -19.12
C LYS A 379 34.18 6.19 -17.97
N VAL A 380 35.01 5.77 -17.03
CA VAL A 380 34.59 5.20 -15.75
C VAL A 380 35.39 5.83 -14.63
N LYS A 381 34.71 6.34 -13.62
CA LYS A 381 35.32 6.75 -12.36
C LYS A 381 35.40 5.53 -11.45
N VAL A 382 36.61 5.17 -11.05
CA VAL A 382 36.89 4.02 -10.17
C VAL A 382 37.09 4.51 -8.75
N LYS A 383 36.41 3.89 -7.78
CA LYS A 383 36.51 4.19 -6.35
C LYS A 383 36.44 2.93 -5.50
N ARG A 384 37.15 2.94 -4.37
CA ARG A 384 37.14 1.87 -3.35
C ARG A 384 37.44 0.48 -3.95
N ILE A 385 38.30 0.41 -4.97
CA ILE A 385 38.73 -0.85 -5.60
C ILE A 385 40.18 -1.15 -5.23
N THR A 386 40.43 -2.32 -4.67
CA THR A 386 41.78 -2.84 -4.50
C THR A 386 42.35 -3.26 -5.86
N GLY A 387 43.57 -2.83 -6.16
CA GLY A 387 44.29 -3.20 -7.39
C GLY A 387 44.30 -2.13 -8.48
N VAL A 388 43.55 -1.03 -8.32
CA VAL A 388 43.53 0.14 -9.20
C VAL A 388 43.42 1.41 -8.36
N ALA A 389 44.14 2.46 -8.73
CA ALA A 389 44.05 3.75 -8.05
C ALA A 389 42.68 4.40 -8.29
N GLU A 390 42.20 5.18 -7.32
CA GLU A 390 40.98 5.96 -7.54
C GLU A 390 41.20 7.04 -8.60
N GLY A 391 40.24 7.23 -9.48
CA GLY A 391 40.34 8.22 -10.54
C GLY A 391 39.44 7.95 -11.73
N ASP A 392 39.58 8.80 -12.74
CA ASP A 392 38.85 8.69 -13.99
C ASP A 392 39.69 7.98 -15.05
N TYR A 393 39.11 6.94 -15.65
CA TYR A 393 39.74 6.13 -16.68
C TYR A 393 38.88 6.13 -17.95
N PHE A 394 39.52 6.13 -19.11
CA PHE A 394 38.88 5.78 -20.36
C PHE A 394 38.71 4.27 -20.46
N ILE A 395 37.64 3.83 -21.11
CA ILE A 395 37.46 2.43 -21.51
C ILE A 395 37.98 2.30 -22.94
N GLY A 396 39.11 1.62 -23.10
CA GLY A 396 39.79 1.53 -24.39
C GLY A 396 40.32 0.14 -24.72
N SER A 397 40.90 0.03 -25.91
CA SER A 397 41.50 -1.20 -26.40
C SER A 397 43.02 -1.08 -26.53
N TYR A 398 43.71 -2.22 -26.45
CA TYR A 398 45.08 -2.34 -26.96
C TYR A 398 45.09 -3.22 -28.21
N ALA A 399 46.24 -3.26 -28.90
CA ALA A 399 46.49 -4.18 -30.00
C ALA A 399 46.25 -5.66 -29.61
N ASN A 400 46.10 -6.51 -30.62
CA ASN A 400 45.91 -7.97 -30.48
C ASN A 400 44.67 -8.35 -29.66
N ASN A 401 43.52 -7.78 -30.00
CA ASN A 401 42.23 -8.18 -29.44
C ASN A 401 42.22 -8.08 -27.90
N LYS A 402 42.55 -6.90 -27.37
CA LYS A 402 42.46 -6.60 -25.93
C LYS A 402 41.48 -5.45 -25.76
N LYS A 403 40.26 -5.76 -25.32
CA LYS A 403 39.13 -4.82 -25.22
C LYS A 403 38.82 -4.44 -23.77
N ASP A 404 38.19 -3.28 -23.58
CA ASP A 404 37.66 -2.76 -22.31
C ASP A 404 38.67 -2.64 -21.16
N TYR A 405 39.87 -2.15 -21.46
CA TYR A 405 40.88 -1.83 -20.44
C TYR A 405 40.69 -0.43 -19.87
N LEU A 406 41.05 -0.29 -18.59
CA LEU A 406 41.12 0.98 -17.88
C LEU A 406 42.38 1.75 -18.28
N CYS A 407 42.20 2.89 -18.93
CA CYS A 407 43.28 3.64 -19.54
C CYS A 407 43.29 5.09 -19.05
N THR A 408 44.44 5.58 -18.62
CA THR A 408 44.59 6.99 -18.19
C THR A 408 44.74 7.94 -19.38
N ALA A 409 45.17 7.41 -20.54
CA ALA A 409 45.22 8.15 -21.78
C ALA A 409 44.85 7.25 -22.97
N VAL A 410 44.17 7.83 -23.95
CA VAL A 410 43.73 7.16 -25.18
C VAL A 410 44.00 8.02 -26.42
N SER A 411 44.07 7.38 -27.58
CA SER A 411 44.19 7.99 -28.90
C SER A 411 43.20 7.33 -29.87
N GLY A 412 43.11 7.86 -31.10
CA GLY A 412 42.23 7.32 -32.14
C GLY A 412 40.80 7.83 -32.07
N ALA A 413 39.91 7.17 -32.81
CA ALA A 413 38.51 7.56 -32.93
C ALA A 413 37.73 7.35 -31.62
N VAL A 414 36.74 8.21 -31.36
CA VAL A 414 35.86 8.15 -30.18
C VAL A 414 35.15 6.79 -30.06
N SER A 415 34.77 6.19 -31.19
CA SER A 415 34.10 4.88 -31.25
C SER A 415 35.04 3.69 -31.05
N ALA A 416 36.35 3.89 -31.09
CA ALA A 416 37.35 2.83 -30.96
C ALA A 416 38.64 3.33 -30.27
N PRO A 417 38.54 3.87 -29.03
CA PRO A 417 39.67 4.48 -28.35
C PRO A 417 40.78 3.43 -28.09
N GLN A 418 42.00 3.78 -28.48
CA GLN A 418 43.19 2.95 -28.27
C GLN A 418 43.99 3.48 -27.09
N CYS A 419 44.27 2.62 -26.13
CA CYS A 419 44.99 2.96 -24.91
C CYS A 419 46.45 3.26 -25.20
N THR A 420 46.91 4.42 -24.74
CA THR A 420 48.33 4.84 -24.80
C THR A 420 49.00 4.78 -23.43
N SER A 421 48.22 4.83 -22.35
CA SER A 421 48.69 4.66 -20.97
C SER A 421 47.59 4.07 -20.08
N PRO A 422 47.92 3.22 -19.09
CA PRO A 422 49.25 2.67 -18.80
C PRO A 422 49.69 1.61 -19.84
N ALA A 423 50.87 1.01 -19.68
CA ALA A 423 51.26 -0.13 -20.51
C ALA A 423 50.37 -1.35 -20.21
N VAL A 424 50.20 -2.25 -21.19
CA VAL A 424 49.30 -3.42 -21.09
C VAL A 424 49.58 -4.31 -19.87
N ALA A 425 50.84 -4.45 -19.46
CA ALA A 425 51.22 -5.27 -18.31
C ALA A 425 50.74 -4.69 -16.96
N SER A 426 50.48 -3.38 -16.92
CA SER A 426 50.04 -2.65 -15.72
C SER A 426 48.57 -2.22 -15.81
N SER A 427 47.92 -2.41 -16.96
CA SER A 427 46.51 -2.11 -17.12
C SER A 427 45.64 -3.27 -16.62
N LYS A 428 44.40 -2.93 -16.25
CA LYS A 428 43.38 -3.89 -15.82
C LYS A 428 42.20 -3.80 -16.78
N THR A 429 41.61 -4.94 -17.10
CA THR A 429 40.34 -4.98 -17.82
C THR A 429 39.18 -4.84 -16.82
N ILE A 430 38.15 -4.11 -17.20
CA ILE A 430 36.91 -4.00 -16.42
C ILE A 430 35.81 -4.95 -16.96
N CYS A 431 36.09 -5.68 -18.04
CA CYS A 431 35.17 -6.70 -18.57
C CYS A 431 35.86 -7.92 -19.19
N GLU A 432 35.15 -9.06 -19.18
CA GLU A 432 35.44 -10.24 -19.98
C GLU A 432 34.39 -10.41 -21.10
N GLY A 433 34.78 -10.13 -22.35
CA GLY A 433 33.96 -10.43 -23.53
C GLY A 433 33.84 -11.94 -23.80
N PHE A 434 32.95 -12.35 -24.70
CA PHE A 434 32.84 -13.76 -25.11
C PHE A 434 34.13 -14.31 -25.72
N SER A 435 34.91 -13.44 -26.35
CA SER A 435 36.30 -13.67 -26.72
C SER A 435 37.12 -12.43 -26.40
N SER A 436 38.46 -12.54 -26.44
CA SER A 436 39.36 -11.39 -26.25
C SER A 436 39.10 -10.26 -27.26
N SER A 437 38.54 -10.56 -28.43
CA SER A 437 38.22 -9.59 -29.49
C SER A 437 36.93 -8.80 -29.26
N ASN A 438 36.05 -9.24 -28.36
CA ASN A 438 34.74 -8.62 -28.16
C ASN A 438 34.80 -7.57 -27.04
N SER A 439 34.34 -6.35 -27.34
CA SER A 439 33.99 -5.38 -26.29
C SER A 439 32.68 -5.78 -25.63
N CYS A 440 32.61 -5.57 -24.33
CA CYS A 440 31.40 -5.66 -23.56
C CYS A 440 30.60 -4.37 -23.58
N PHE A 441 31.29 -3.23 -23.56
CA PHE A 441 30.64 -1.92 -23.48
C PHE A 441 30.44 -1.33 -24.86
N SER A 442 29.25 -0.81 -25.10
CA SER A 442 28.99 0.15 -26.16
C SER A 442 28.08 1.26 -25.67
N TYR A 443 28.18 2.43 -26.30
CA TYR A 443 27.39 3.60 -25.96
C TYR A 443 26.80 4.25 -27.22
N ASP A 444 25.48 4.41 -27.24
CA ASP A 444 24.75 5.17 -28.25
C ASP A 444 24.44 6.56 -27.69
N GLY A 445 25.22 7.57 -28.11
CA GLY A 445 25.10 8.94 -27.61
C GLY A 445 23.79 9.64 -27.99
N ALA A 446 23.14 9.23 -29.09
CA ALA A 446 21.85 9.80 -29.49
C ALA A 446 20.72 9.35 -28.55
N LYS A 447 20.81 8.11 -28.06
CA LYS A 447 19.84 7.52 -27.12
C LYS A 447 20.28 7.59 -25.67
N LYS A 448 21.50 8.04 -25.39
CA LYS A 448 22.16 7.93 -24.08
C LYS A 448 22.11 6.51 -23.52
N LEU A 449 22.36 5.52 -24.36
CA LEU A 449 22.18 4.10 -24.03
C LEU A 449 23.52 3.40 -23.88
N TRP A 450 23.78 2.91 -22.67
CA TRP A 450 24.84 1.93 -22.39
C TRP A 450 24.33 0.53 -22.69
N THR A 451 25.15 -0.27 -23.36
CA THR A 451 24.92 -1.71 -23.52
C THR A 451 26.09 -2.49 -22.95
N ILE A 452 25.79 -3.51 -22.14
CA ILE A 452 26.76 -4.46 -21.60
C ILE A 452 26.46 -5.83 -22.20
N ASN A 453 27.44 -6.45 -22.85
CA ASN A 453 27.30 -7.76 -23.45
C ASN A 453 28.61 -8.57 -23.38
N GLY A 454 28.71 -9.50 -22.45
CA GLY A 454 29.93 -10.29 -22.26
C GLY A 454 29.71 -11.44 -21.28
N LYS A 455 30.78 -12.09 -20.85
CA LYS A 455 30.67 -13.12 -19.81
C LYS A 455 30.39 -12.51 -18.43
N GLY A 456 30.95 -11.32 -18.17
CA GLY A 456 30.74 -10.55 -16.95
C GLY A 456 31.61 -9.30 -16.92
N ILE A 457 31.32 -8.39 -16.00
CA ILE A 457 32.15 -7.21 -15.72
C ILE A 457 32.79 -7.32 -14.34
N ALA A 458 33.73 -6.42 -14.03
CA ALA A 458 34.32 -6.34 -12.71
C ALA A 458 33.23 -6.21 -11.62
N PRO A 459 33.32 -6.98 -10.52
CA PRO A 459 32.32 -6.94 -9.46
C PRO A 459 32.36 -5.59 -8.77
N GLY A 460 31.19 -5.03 -8.46
CA GLY A 460 31.06 -3.68 -7.91
C GLY A 460 29.65 -3.15 -7.95
N VAL A 461 29.41 -2.06 -7.22
CA VAL A 461 28.28 -1.18 -7.52
C VAL A 461 28.63 -0.40 -8.79
N ALA A 462 27.85 -0.63 -9.85
CA ALA A 462 28.07 -0.09 -11.19
C ALA A 462 26.95 0.91 -11.53
N TRP A 463 27.30 2.18 -11.54
CA TRP A 463 26.41 3.30 -11.82
C TRP A 463 26.60 3.82 -13.25
N PHE A 464 25.52 4.06 -13.98
CA PHE A 464 25.55 4.46 -15.39
C PHE A 464 24.77 5.76 -15.60
N GLU A 465 25.44 6.75 -16.20
CA GLU A 465 24.80 7.97 -16.68
C GLU A 465 24.09 7.69 -18.03
N GLY A 466 22.78 7.46 -17.97
CA GLY A 466 21.93 7.16 -19.12
C GLY A 466 21.03 5.94 -18.90
N HIS A 467 20.51 5.40 -20.00
CA HIS A 467 19.83 4.11 -20.02
C HIS A 467 20.86 2.97 -19.97
N LEU A 468 20.48 1.84 -19.42
CA LEU A 468 21.30 0.63 -19.36
C LEU A 468 20.57 -0.57 -19.97
N ALA A 469 21.18 -1.20 -20.98
CA ALA A 469 20.78 -2.49 -21.52
C ALA A 469 21.80 -3.57 -21.13
N VAL A 470 21.39 -4.50 -20.28
CA VAL A 470 22.19 -5.67 -19.90
C VAL A 470 21.83 -6.85 -20.80
N GLN A 471 22.82 -7.45 -21.45
CA GLN A 471 22.63 -8.61 -22.33
C GLN A 471 23.14 -9.88 -21.66
N ASN A 472 23.44 -10.91 -22.46
CA ASN A 472 23.94 -12.19 -21.98
C ASN A 472 25.16 -11.99 -21.07
N GLY A 473 25.22 -12.75 -19.98
CA GLY A 473 26.34 -12.75 -19.03
C GLY A 473 25.93 -13.11 -17.60
N THR A 474 26.93 -13.36 -16.77
CA THR A 474 26.78 -13.51 -15.32
C THR A 474 27.49 -12.36 -14.62
N TYR A 475 26.70 -11.51 -13.97
CA TYR A 475 27.14 -10.25 -13.38
C TYR A 475 27.08 -10.34 -11.87
N TYR A 476 28.09 -9.78 -11.19
CA TYR A 476 28.18 -9.73 -9.73
C TYR A 476 28.16 -8.25 -9.34
N ASN A 477 27.02 -7.62 -9.57
CA ASN A 477 26.91 -6.17 -9.60
C ASN A 477 25.57 -5.70 -9.06
N SER A 478 25.59 -4.54 -8.40
CA SER A 478 24.42 -3.69 -8.28
C SER A 478 24.43 -2.72 -9.46
N PHE A 479 23.49 -2.86 -10.38
CA PHE A 479 23.36 -1.94 -11.50
C PHE A 479 22.45 -0.76 -11.16
N ILE A 480 22.95 0.45 -11.36
CA ILE A 480 22.23 1.69 -11.13
C ILE A 480 22.23 2.50 -12.43
N ALA A 481 21.08 2.83 -12.98
CA ALA A 481 20.96 3.66 -14.18
C ALA A 481 20.25 4.98 -13.84
N THR A 482 20.72 6.11 -14.38
CA THR A 482 20.02 7.39 -14.19
C THR A 482 18.74 7.51 -15.00
N LEU A 483 18.59 6.74 -16.09
CA LEU A 483 17.36 6.66 -16.86
C LEU A 483 16.72 5.27 -16.68
N ASP A 484 16.44 4.54 -17.76
CA ASP A 484 15.81 3.22 -17.68
C ASP A 484 16.85 2.09 -17.67
N LEU A 485 16.48 0.95 -17.07
CA LEU A 485 17.26 -0.27 -17.09
C LEU A 485 16.46 -1.39 -17.74
N LYS A 486 17.09 -2.15 -18.64
CA LYS A 486 16.48 -3.33 -19.23
C LYS A 486 17.47 -4.48 -19.40
N THR A 487 16.97 -5.71 -19.29
CA THR A 487 17.67 -6.83 -19.93
C THR A 487 17.14 -6.99 -21.35
N THR A 488 18.02 -7.24 -22.33
CA THR A 488 17.60 -7.50 -23.73
C THR A 488 17.93 -8.91 -24.21
N ALA A 489 18.56 -9.71 -23.35
CA ALA A 489 18.89 -11.11 -23.56
C ALA A 489 18.90 -11.82 -22.18
N SER A 490 19.24 -13.11 -22.13
CA SER A 490 19.24 -13.86 -20.88
C SER A 490 20.40 -13.46 -19.98
N ALA A 491 20.13 -12.74 -18.90
CA ALA A 491 21.14 -12.26 -17.96
C ALA A 491 20.97 -12.92 -16.58
N THR A 492 22.08 -13.22 -15.93
CA THR A 492 22.11 -13.60 -14.52
C THR A 492 22.80 -12.51 -13.72
N ILE A 493 22.14 -11.92 -12.74
CA ILE A 493 22.65 -10.78 -11.97
C ILE A 493 22.62 -11.12 -10.48
N TYR A 494 23.79 -11.16 -9.85
CA TYR A 494 23.96 -11.34 -8.41
C TYR A 494 24.27 -10.00 -7.75
N ALA A 495 23.38 -9.54 -6.88
CA ALA A 495 23.64 -8.42 -6.00
C ALA A 495 24.80 -8.76 -5.04
N PRO A 496 25.63 -7.79 -4.64
CA PRO A 496 26.78 -8.02 -3.77
C PRO A 496 26.45 -8.83 -2.51
N ASN A 497 25.39 -8.45 -1.79
CA ASN A 497 24.98 -9.11 -0.55
C ASN A 497 24.39 -10.51 -0.77
N TYR A 498 23.88 -10.79 -1.97
CA TYR A 498 23.43 -12.14 -2.31
C TYR A 498 24.61 -13.07 -2.60
N ALA A 499 25.59 -12.60 -3.37
CA ALA A 499 26.82 -13.36 -3.61
C ALA A 499 27.67 -13.52 -2.34
N GLY A 500 27.70 -12.49 -1.49
CA GLY A 500 28.51 -12.46 -0.27
C GLY A 500 30.01 -12.65 -0.57
N TYR A 501 30.80 -12.94 0.47
CA TYR A 501 32.25 -13.05 0.34
C TYR A 501 32.69 -14.16 -0.66
N SER A 502 32.20 -15.39 -0.45
CA SER A 502 32.68 -16.62 -1.14
C SER A 502 31.64 -17.28 -2.05
N GLY A 503 30.39 -16.78 -2.09
CA GLY A 503 29.28 -17.45 -2.79
C GLY A 503 28.64 -18.56 -1.97
N LYS A 504 29.18 -18.83 -0.77
CA LYS A 504 28.83 -19.98 0.07
C LYS A 504 28.60 -19.56 1.52
N SER A 505 27.67 -20.24 2.19
CA SER A 505 27.55 -20.22 3.65
C SER A 505 27.47 -21.66 4.15
N GLY A 506 28.47 -22.10 4.90
CA GLY A 506 28.64 -23.51 5.26
C GLY A 506 28.76 -24.39 4.00
N SER A 507 27.92 -25.43 3.90
CA SER A 507 27.84 -26.33 2.73
C SER A 507 26.93 -25.82 1.61
N THR A 508 26.15 -24.77 1.86
CA THR A 508 25.18 -24.25 0.88
C THR A 508 25.85 -23.27 -0.08
N ILE A 509 25.61 -23.47 -1.37
CA ILE A 509 26.10 -22.61 -2.45
C ILE A 509 24.94 -21.70 -2.90
N TYR A 510 25.09 -20.40 -2.72
CA TYR A 510 24.09 -19.39 -3.12
C TYR A 510 24.46 -18.73 -4.44
N SER A 511 25.76 -18.66 -4.75
CA SER A 511 26.27 -18.14 -6.00
C SER A 511 27.45 -19.00 -6.47
N PRO A 512 27.64 -19.20 -7.79
CA PRO A 512 28.75 -20.00 -8.31
C PRO A 512 30.12 -19.51 -7.84
N LEU A 513 30.24 -18.20 -7.62
CA LEU A 513 31.46 -17.54 -7.18
C LEU A 513 31.13 -16.48 -6.13
N GLY A 514 32.08 -16.22 -5.24
CA GLY A 514 31.97 -15.16 -4.24
C GLY A 514 32.42 -13.82 -4.76
N TYR A 515 31.80 -12.75 -4.26
CA TYR A 515 32.06 -11.39 -4.69
C TYR A 515 33.52 -10.96 -4.47
N CYS A 516 34.10 -11.33 -3.32
CA CYS A 516 35.50 -11.02 -2.97
C CYS A 516 36.50 -12.03 -3.57
N ASN A 517 36.03 -13.23 -3.92
CA ASN A 517 36.85 -14.30 -4.50
C ASN A 517 36.90 -14.24 -6.04
N GLN A 518 36.33 -13.21 -6.66
CA GLN A 518 36.42 -12.99 -8.11
C GLN A 518 37.83 -12.53 -8.52
N THR A 519 38.74 -13.46 -8.80
CA THR A 519 40.11 -13.11 -9.22
C THR A 519 40.22 -12.76 -10.70
N SER A 520 39.19 -13.02 -11.53
CA SER A 520 39.23 -12.89 -13.00
C SER A 520 39.65 -11.49 -13.49
N TYR A 521 39.35 -10.45 -12.71
CA TYR A 521 39.67 -9.06 -13.04
C TYR A 521 40.84 -8.50 -12.22
N GLY A 522 41.10 -9.07 -11.04
CA GLY A 522 42.00 -8.47 -10.04
C GLY A 522 41.51 -7.11 -9.53
N LEU A 523 40.20 -6.86 -9.58
CA LEU A 523 39.52 -5.65 -9.15
C LEU A 523 38.52 -6.05 -8.05
N ILE A 524 38.81 -5.70 -6.80
CA ILE A 524 38.04 -6.15 -5.64
C ILE A 524 37.45 -4.93 -4.90
N PRO A 525 36.12 -4.83 -4.75
CA PRO A 525 35.49 -3.76 -3.97
C PRO A 525 35.83 -3.83 -2.48
N SER A 526 36.70 -2.93 -2.04
CA SER A 526 37.25 -2.90 -0.68
C SER A 526 36.22 -2.58 0.39
N GLN A 527 35.14 -1.87 0.06
CA GLN A 527 34.13 -1.49 1.05
C GLN A 527 33.20 -2.63 1.48
N PHE A 528 33.04 -3.65 0.62
CA PHE A 528 32.30 -4.86 0.94
C PHE A 528 33.23 -5.94 1.52
N CYS A 529 34.43 -6.06 0.95
CA CYS A 529 35.46 -7.01 1.35
C CYS A 529 36.33 -6.44 2.48
N ALA A 530 35.73 -6.29 3.67
CA ALA A 530 36.35 -5.64 4.83
C ALA A 530 37.68 -6.29 5.26
N SER A 531 37.80 -7.61 5.09
CA SER A 531 39.06 -8.35 5.25
C SER A 531 39.07 -9.59 4.34
N ALA A 532 40.11 -10.42 4.42
CA ALA A 532 40.24 -11.65 3.62
C ALA A 532 39.17 -12.72 3.92
N THR A 533 38.28 -12.51 4.89
CA THR A 533 37.16 -13.41 5.20
C THR A 533 35.89 -12.69 5.65
N GLU A 534 35.93 -11.37 5.80
CA GLU A 534 34.82 -10.60 6.39
C GLU A 534 34.05 -9.83 5.32
N TRP A 535 32.72 -9.95 5.40
CA TRP A 535 31.76 -9.30 4.51
C TRP A 535 30.99 -8.23 5.27
N ASN A 536 30.98 -6.99 4.76
CA ASN A 536 30.13 -5.94 5.29
C ASN A 536 28.85 -5.81 4.45
N SER A 537 27.74 -6.41 4.93
CA SER A 537 26.45 -6.37 4.22
C SER A 537 25.70 -5.06 4.38
N ASP A 538 26.01 -4.27 5.40
CA ASP A 538 25.25 -3.06 5.76
C ASP A 538 25.87 -1.78 5.19
N ILE A 539 26.96 -1.90 4.43
CA ILE A 539 27.68 -0.77 3.84
C ILE A 539 26.75 0.06 2.94
N ASP A 540 26.92 1.39 3.02
CA ASP A 540 26.20 2.37 2.19
C ASP A 540 24.66 2.18 2.23
N GLY A 541 24.12 1.85 3.41
CA GLY A 541 22.67 1.67 3.61
C GLY A 541 22.13 0.35 3.07
N GLY A 542 22.98 -0.64 2.81
CA GLY A 542 22.57 -1.94 2.25
C GLY A 542 22.45 -1.93 0.73
N ILE A 543 23.20 -1.06 0.04
CA ILE A 543 23.18 -0.95 -1.44
C ILE A 543 23.48 -2.28 -2.13
N GLY A 544 24.25 -3.14 -1.46
CA GLY A 544 24.55 -4.49 -1.91
C GLY A 544 23.35 -5.45 -1.96
N ASN A 545 22.20 -5.11 -1.38
CA ASN A 545 20.99 -5.91 -1.49
C ASN A 545 20.31 -5.75 -2.86
N PHE A 546 20.62 -4.70 -3.61
CA PHE A 546 19.93 -4.40 -4.86
C PHE A 546 20.71 -4.94 -6.05
N ALA A 547 20.04 -5.72 -6.89
CA ALA A 547 20.59 -6.16 -8.17
C ALA A 547 20.44 -5.05 -9.23
N THR A 548 19.28 -4.39 -9.25
CA THR A 548 18.97 -3.34 -10.22
C THR A 548 18.21 -2.17 -9.61
N MET A 549 18.61 -0.96 -9.98
CA MET A 549 17.98 0.30 -9.59
C MET A 549 17.98 1.27 -10.77
N ALA A 550 16.92 2.06 -10.95
CA ALA A 550 16.81 2.95 -12.11
C ALA A 550 15.98 4.21 -11.85
N GLY A 551 16.43 5.30 -12.48
CA GLY A 551 15.73 6.59 -12.58
C GLY A 551 16.37 7.71 -11.77
N SER A 552 16.09 8.95 -12.14
CA SER A 552 16.71 10.10 -11.49
C SER A 552 15.84 11.35 -11.58
N THR A 553 16.17 12.34 -10.75
CA THR A 553 15.58 13.67 -10.83
C THR A 553 16.61 14.63 -11.41
N LEU A 554 16.31 15.22 -12.57
CA LEU A 554 17.15 16.25 -13.19
C LEU A 554 16.32 17.51 -13.39
N ASN A 555 16.79 18.65 -12.86
CA ASN A 555 16.08 19.93 -12.91
C ASN A 555 14.63 19.84 -12.38
N ASN A 556 14.44 19.17 -11.23
CA ASN A 556 13.13 18.91 -10.61
C ASN A 556 12.14 18.13 -11.49
N THR A 557 12.60 17.49 -12.55
CA THR A 557 11.78 16.61 -13.39
C THR A 557 12.31 15.19 -13.29
N TYR A 558 11.42 14.26 -12.96
CA TYR A 558 11.77 12.86 -12.89
C TYR A 558 11.97 12.29 -14.30
N GLN A 559 13.03 11.53 -14.52
CA GLN A 559 13.39 10.98 -15.83
C GLN A 559 13.73 9.49 -15.73
N GLY A 560 13.23 8.73 -16.70
CA GLY A 560 13.43 7.28 -16.79
C GLY A 560 12.83 6.53 -15.59
N GLY A 561 13.58 5.56 -15.07
CA GLY A 561 13.19 4.76 -13.91
C GLY A 561 12.38 3.52 -14.21
N ASP A 562 12.16 3.21 -15.49
CA ASP A 562 11.58 1.92 -15.86
C ASP A 562 12.64 0.82 -15.72
N ILE A 563 12.27 -0.27 -15.06
CA ILE A 563 13.05 -1.52 -15.05
C ILE A 563 12.25 -2.58 -15.78
N SER A 564 12.84 -3.14 -16.85
CA SER A 564 12.20 -4.22 -17.60
C SER A 564 13.11 -5.43 -17.79
N PHE A 565 12.62 -6.62 -17.44
CA PHE A 565 13.34 -7.86 -17.71
C PHE A 565 12.76 -8.56 -18.95
N ALA A 566 13.56 -8.62 -20.01
CA ALA A 566 13.21 -9.37 -21.21
C ALA A 566 13.90 -10.75 -21.20
N ASN A 567 13.31 -11.70 -21.93
CA ASN A 567 13.79 -13.08 -22.04
C ASN A 567 13.93 -13.78 -20.67
N SER A 568 14.64 -14.92 -20.63
CA SER A 568 14.88 -15.69 -19.40
C SER A 568 15.96 -15.03 -18.54
N SER A 569 15.57 -14.25 -17.52
CA SER A 569 16.51 -13.54 -16.63
C SER A 569 16.44 -14.08 -15.19
N ASP A 570 17.60 -14.33 -14.58
CA ASP A 570 17.72 -14.77 -13.19
C ASP A 570 18.38 -13.65 -12.35
N ILE A 571 17.58 -13.01 -11.50
CA ILE A 571 17.96 -11.85 -10.71
C ILE A 571 18.08 -12.26 -9.24
N TYR A 572 19.27 -12.20 -8.69
CA TYR A 572 19.58 -12.56 -7.31
C TYR A 572 19.82 -11.30 -6.48
N GLY A 573 18.74 -10.71 -5.97
CA GLY A 573 18.72 -9.45 -5.22
C GLY A 573 17.41 -8.68 -5.44
N SER A 574 17.23 -7.60 -4.68
CA SER A 574 16.05 -6.73 -4.78
C SER A 574 16.11 -5.80 -5.98
N VAL A 575 14.93 -5.38 -6.45
CA VAL A 575 14.72 -4.52 -7.63
C VAL A 575 14.04 -3.23 -7.19
N TRP A 576 14.61 -2.08 -7.56
CA TRP A 576 14.04 -0.77 -7.25
C TRP A 576 13.87 0.07 -8.52
N ALA A 577 12.67 0.03 -9.09
CA ALA A 577 12.27 0.89 -10.19
C ALA A 577 11.76 2.22 -9.63
N GLY A 578 12.38 3.34 -9.97
CA GLY A 578 11.84 4.63 -9.56
C GLY A 578 10.62 5.06 -10.39
N ASN A 579 10.37 4.45 -11.55
CA ASN A 579 9.10 4.56 -12.26
C ASN A 579 8.34 3.23 -12.29
N LEU A 580 8.38 2.46 -13.37
CA LEU A 580 7.61 1.21 -13.50
C LEU A 580 8.50 -0.03 -13.53
N TYR A 581 7.95 -1.13 -13.02
CA TYR A 581 8.47 -2.47 -13.21
C TYR A 581 7.72 -3.21 -14.32
N GLY A 582 8.47 -3.89 -15.18
CA GLY A 582 7.95 -4.73 -16.25
C GLY A 582 8.76 -6.03 -16.41
N ASN A 583 8.13 -7.08 -16.92
CA ASN A 583 8.87 -8.15 -17.59
C ASN A 583 8.10 -8.68 -18.80
N THR A 584 8.83 -9.11 -19.82
CA THR A 584 8.29 -9.67 -21.06
C THR A 584 8.80 -11.07 -21.35
N GLY A 585 9.74 -11.60 -20.55
CA GLY A 585 10.16 -13.00 -20.60
C GLY A 585 10.08 -13.65 -19.23
N ASP A 586 10.36 -14.96 -19.18
CA ASP A 586 10.38 -15.69 -17.92
C ASP A 586 11.43 -15.11 -16.98
N THR A 587 11.07 -14.78 -15.75
CA THR A 587 11.99 -14.08 -14.84
C THR A 587 11.99 -14.75 -13.48
N LYS A 588 13.17 -15.00 -12.91
CA LYS A 588 13.29 -15.36 -11.50
C LYS A 588 13.90 -14.21 -10.73
N ILE A 589 13.29 -13.84 -9.61
CA ILE A 589 13.77 -12.77 -8.74
C ILE A 589 13.89 -13.32 -7.32
N HIS A 590 15.11 -13.36 -6.81
CA HIS A 590 15.41 -13.74 -5.43
C HIS A 590 15.53 -12.49 -4.55
N GLY A 591 14.40 -11.83 -4.29
CA GLY A 591 14.36 -10.55 -3.59
C GLY A 591 13.01 -9.85 -3.68
N TYR A 592 12.98 -8.59 -3.25
CA TYR A 592 11.77 -7.76 -3.23
C TYR A 592 11.72 -6.90 -4.49
N ILE A 593 10.52 -6.50 -4.89
CA ILE A 593 10.31 -5.61 -6.04
C ILE A 593 9.57 -4.36 -5.57
N THR A 594 10.15 -3.20 -5.84
CA THR A 594 9.54 -1.89 -5.59
C THR A 594 9.48 -1.09 -6.88
N ALA A 595 8.32 -0.49 -7.19
CA ALA A 595 8.16 0.48 -8.27
C ALA A 595 7.44 1.73 -7.76
N LEU A 596 8.07 2.91 -7.90
CA LEU A 596 7.59 4.16 -7.26
C LEU A 596 6.70 5.03 -8.15
N ALA A 597 6.59 4.72 -9.45
CA ALA A 597 5.76 5.45 -10.42
C ALA A 597 5.99 6.97 -10.43
N LEU A 598 7.26 7.42 -10.30
CA LEU A 598 7.61 8.84 -10.28
C LEU A 598 7.64 9.47 -11.70
N GLY A 599 7.54 8.65 -12.76
CA GLY A 599 7.53 9.08 -14.16
C GLY A 599 6.12 9.26 -14.73
N SER A 600 6.00 9.18 -16.06
CA SER A 600 4.77 9.53 -16.82
C SER A 600 3.89 8.35 -17.24
N LYS A 601 4.33 7.11 -17.00
CA LYS A 601 3.58 5.89 -17.37
C LYS A 601 2.74 5.38 -16.20
N THR A 602 1.67 4.63 -16.49
CA THR A 602 0.58 4.42 -15.53
C THR A 602 0.46 3.00 -14.93
N SER A 603 1.16 1.98 -15.44
CA SER A 603 0.96 0.59 -14.96
C SER A 603 2.20 -0.29 -15.03
N ASN A 604 2.50 -0.96 -13.92
CA ASN A 604 3.44 -2.05 -13.84
C ASN A 604 2.88 -3.29 -14.54
N THR A 605 3.76 -4.12 -15.08
CA THR A 605 3.36 -5.35 -15.78
C THR A 605 4.19 -6.53 -15.31
N ILE A 606 3.53 -7.57 -14.79
CA ILE A 606 4.16 -8.88 -14.62
C ILE A 606 3.60 -9.77 -15.71
N GLN A 607 4.43 -10.28 -16.62
CA GLN A 607 4.00 -11.15 -17.74
C GLN A 607 4.75 -12.49 -17.71
N ASN A 608 4.28 -13.46 -18.51
CA ASN A 608 4.91 -14.79 -18.67
C ASN A 608 5.17 -15.50 -17.33
N SER A 609 6.13 -16.44 -17.25
CA SER A 609 6.43 -17.14 -16.01
C SER A 609 7.35 -16.31 -15.11
N THR A 610 6.79 -15.67 -14.08
CA THR A 610 7.58 -14.92 -13.09
C THR A 610 7.62 -15.65 -11.76
N ASN A 611 8.83 -15.98 -11.30
CA ASN A 611 9.10 -16.64 -10.03
C ASN A 611 9.72 -15.65 -9.05
N ILE A 612 9.05 -15.33 -7.95
CA ILE A 612 9.64 -14.54 -6.86
C ILE A 612 9.99 -15.49 -5.72
N ILE A 613 11.26 -15.58 -5.39
CA ILE A 613 11.82 -16.62 -4.52
C ILE A 613 12.40 -15.96 -3.27
N LEU A 614 11.77 -16.20 -2.12
CA LEU A 614 12.26 -15.70 -0.82
C LEU A 614 12.76 -16.83 0.10
N THR A 615 12.91 -18.04 -0.44
CA THR A 615 13.45 -19.20 0.28
C THR A 615 14.95 -19.26 0.18
N ASN A 616 15.57 -19.87 1.19
CA ASN A 616 17.00 -20.20 1.18
C ASN A 616 17.84 -18.98 0.75
N LEU A 617 17.55 -17.83 1.34
CA LEU A 617 18.32 -16.62 1.11
C LEU A 617 19.61 -16.66 1.94
N PRO A 618 20.74 -16.15 1.42
CA PRO A 618 21.98 -16.10 2.18
C PRO A 618 21.87 -15.11 3.33
N ALA A 619 22.51 -15.40 4.47
CA ALA A 619 22.45 -14.54 5.66
C ALA A 619 23.01 -13.12 5.44
N SER A 620 23.88 -12.94 4.44
CA SER A 620 24.40 -11.64 4.02
C SER A 620 23.36 -10.80 3.26
N PHE A 621 22.29 -11.40 2.74
CA PHE A 621 21.22 -10.72 2.02
C PHE A 621 20.03 -10.48 2.93
N LYS A 622 19.83 -9.20 3.27
CA LYS A 622 18.72 -8.75 4.10
C LYS A 622 17.68 -8.12 3.18
N ALA A 623 16.82 -8.97 2.66
CA ALA A 623 15.89 -8.64 1.57
C ALA A 623 14.89 -7.51 1.93
N ASP A 624 14.66 -7.27 3.22
CA ASP A 624 13.76 -6.25 3.77
C ASP A 624 14.47 -4.94 4.18
N GLN A 625 15.80 -4.86 4.03
CA GLN A 625 16.52 -3.61 4.26
C GLN A 625 16.18 -2.61 3.15
N THR A 626 15.60 -1.49 3.55
CA THR A 626 15.53 -0.29 2.73
C THR A 626 16.90 0.36 2.63
N LEU A 627 17.25 0.88 1.45
CA LEU A 627 18.24 1.95 1.42
C LEU A 627 17.66 3.09 2.22
N SER A 628 18.28 3.36 3.37
CA SER A 628 18.19 4.70 3.91
C SER A 628 18.89 5.58 2.88
N THR A 629 18.22 6.65 2.44
CA THR A 629 18.95 7.75 1.81
C THR A 629 20.14 8.08 2.72
N PRO A 630 21.36 8.20 2.20
CA PRO A 630 22.51 8.55 3.04
C PRO A 630 22.20 9.86 3.79
N GLY A 631 21.98 9.77 5.11
CA GLY A 631 21.60 10.90 5.97
C GLY A 631 20.12 10.99 6.39
N GLY A 632 19.24 10.08 5.96
CA GLY A 632 17.84 10.02 6.39
C GLY A 632 17.64 9.08 7.58
N GLY A 633 17.47 9.63 8.79
CA GLY A 633 17.05 8.85 9.96
C GLY A 633 15.71 8.17 9.71
N GLY A 634 15.65 6.86 9.93
CA GLY A 634 14.46 6.04 9.66
C GLY A 634 13.23 6.51 10.44
N THR A 635 12.14 6.77 9.73
CA THR A 635 10.81 7.03 10.30
C THR A 635 10.15 5.71 10.69
N GLY A 636 9.98 5.47 12.00
CA GLY A 636 9.26 4.31 12.53
C GLY A 636 7.74 4.37 12.24
N ASN A 637 7.07 3.21 12.29
CA ASN A 637 5.61 3.12 12.14
C ASN A 637 4.87 3.95 13.20
N ALA A 638 3.81 4.66 12.78
CA ALA A 638 2.90 5.36 13.69
C ALA A 638 2.07 4.39 14.54
N ALA A 639 1.76 4.76 15.78
CA ALA A 639 0.89 3.97 16.67
C ALA A 639 -0.56 3.93 16.12
N LEU A 640 -1.25 2.80 16.30
CA LEU A 640 -2.63 2.61 15.82
C LEU A 640 -3.63 2.74 16.99
N THR A 641 -4.74 3.44 16.74
CA THR A 641 -5.85 3.58 17.71
C THR A 641 -7.17 3.16 17.08
N VAL A 642 -7.96 2.34 17.77
CA VAL A 642 -9.29 1.88 17.32
C VAL A 642 -10.32 2.18 18.40
N VAL A 643 -11.44 2.83 18.04
CA VAL A 643 -12.59 2.98 18.94
C VAL A 643 -13.34 1.65 19.01
N ARG A 644 -13.53 1.11 20.21
CA ARG A 644 -14.26 -0.15 20.42
C ARG A 644 -15.75 0.07 20.56
N TRP A 645 -16.14 1.11 21.28
CA TRP A 645 -17.52 1.53 21.43
C TRP A 645 -17.56 3.00 21.87
N VAL A 646 -18.68 3.65 21.56
CA VAL A 646 -19.03 4.99 22.02
C VAL A 646 -20.49 4.97 22.45
N ARG A 647 -20.82 5.69 23.51
CA ARG A 647 -22.21 5.96 23.92
C ARG A 647 -22.36 7.36 24.47
N TYR A 648 -23.53 7.95 24.28
CA TYR A 648 -23.93 9.15 25.02
C TYR A 648 -24.17 8.78 26.49
N LEU A 649 -23.81 9.69 27.40
CA LEU A 649 -24.03 9.58 28.85
C LEU A 649 -25.20 10.43 29.31
#